data_AF-A0A3N6DU37-F1
#
_entry.id   AF-A0A3N6DU37-F1
#
_cell.length_a   1.000
_cell.length_b   1.000
_cell.length_c   1.000
_cell.angle_alpha   90.00
_cell.angle_beta   90.00
_cell.angle_gamma   90.00
#
_symmetry.space_group_name_H-M   'P 1'
#
loop_
_entity.id
_entity.type
_entity.pdbx_description
1 polymer ?
#
loop_
_entity_poly.entity_id
_entity_poly.type
_entity_poly.pdbx_seq_one_letter_code
_entity_poly.pdbx_strand_id
1 'polypeptide(L)'
;MGSGDRSKLVKICDQAGRPRGTGFVADDRGTVVTSHQAVARPGPLTLHSADGRTCAAGPDDITALPALGLALLRTGGPGTLGVEPLPVAVREEIGTGTYVRIAAHGWREARVLGTTPATYSEGGREHPVAQALELALGTDGRDALRSGGAAVGGPVTDPRTGAVLGVLSTALSAGRETAGLALPLALQDAPGPLAEVLRRNASGVPGYGQDLNLAGALQLTATSLGHADGRPCATEAVERPGISAEFTAFETGTGPVLGLVGAPGTGRTTELAALAARRARGPVPALTLWLRGADLLADDTSVTEAMTRALCRSGRIITAAGGRGDMETATPERVAGLAAASGNPLLVVVDGPEEMPPLLAHRLAGWTRATAEWLRAHEVRMVVACRPEHWETAGALYPPGTLHRPERPAGGLPPAVRLGDLTAEQAERAAERYGIPPGAIAPGHDRHPLTLSLLAEVRAALPPDVPGRPGTEEVLAAHLDLTCLRIAVRIGAQADPRLRGAAVRRLAAKVAGQVHEAARRCLGPGQGELDRAAFEELFPWRTGWASAVLTEGLLVPAGAGYRFGHEELGDWVQGAHLDLDAALHSLVHRWHADGASDEPAPAPQDPVEPRNLPVPRHRIGPVLQAMLLLERRQGHAALAHRMADLIEAMDRLSPGPGTEERLTDAAWWAAHLLRESLLRVADARPCLGVLRVLAGRITRRSLSGGGPAALGPYAEFGPWFWRRLRLPEDDRIDLLRRLLPADGAPRADGAERYLDAVSRRLAAHPRTVQALLCRWFTDESPLPAAGGLPIRLTVAAAAQALLYARRDLAVDDLTEALVDTVHPRAAELLTTLAEDEPAALCRAVDRWARDDERPARRAAAAVHASLTAARPTLPAADRAVLRGAALTLLARPDDTALHAQALTVLVRDPGTGGRYLPQALRVFAAGDPRLPLALLTEVFPEHPEPVLAALRARLALPGEAAGTVLRELASLDTPALALHAPGLVRHYVESRSRPGEDAGADTAAYVDLRLEHSPAARALLLPLMTGLLRGRPVPPPVRAALAQVLAGPGSAASRPLRGELLEVLLEFEQETGRDPEVLEALLRAAAADSGRCPEARTRALVHRTGTLLARTPEGAARFDRGLAELARDVPGFAALVSRWLADAPQEWAAVVGPGARRTMEEPDGSRPAIPMPMQAAGRGHGSLRPA
;
A
#
# COMPACT_ATOMS: atom_id res chain seq x y z
N MET A 1 -73.97 20.57 7.75
CA MET A 1 -72.68 20.35 7.06
C MET A 1 -71.60 21.11 7.83
N GLY A 2 -70.69 20.37 8.45
CA GLY A 2 -69.95 20.75 9.65
C GLY A 2 -68.92 21.86 9.47
N SER A 3 -68.80 22.68 10.51
CA SER A 3 -67.87 23.81 10.68
C SER A 3 -66.40 23.41 10.90
N GLY A 4 -66.03 22.15 10.64
CA GLY A 4 -64.72 21.59 11.03
C GLY A 4 -63.53 22.00 10.16
N ASP A 5 -63.75 22.51 8.96
CA ASP A 5 -62.70 22.68 7.93
C ASP A 5 -62.29 24.16 7.74
N ARG A 6 -62.79 25.08 8.58
CA ARG A 6 -62.33 26.49 8.65
C ARG A 6 -61.06 26.66 9.50
N SER A 7 -60.58 25.60 10.15
CA SER A 7 -59.38 25.60 11.00
C SER A 7 -58.09 25.99 10.28
N LYS A 8 -58.05 25.86 8.94
CA LYS A 8 -56.89 26.15 8.11
C LYS A 8 -56.85 27.57 7.51
N LEU A 9 -57.83 28.42 7.82
CA LEU A 9 -57.95 29.76 7.25
C LEU A 9 -57.75 30.86 8.29
N VAL A 10 -57.16 31.97 7.85
CA VAL A 10 -56.95 33.17 8.67
C VAL A 10 -57.97 34.22 8.28
N LYS A 11 -58.77 34.70 9.23
CA LYS A 11 -59.73 35.78 9.02
C LYS A 11 -59.04 37.12 9.27
N ILE A 12 -59.15 38.04 8.33
CA ILE A 12 -58.51 39.37 8.37
C ILE A 12 -59.59 40.39 8.75
N CYS A 13 -59.38 41.10 9.85
CA CYS A 13 -60.29 42.12 10.36
C CYS A 13 -59.61 43.49 10.44
N ASP A 14 -60.39 44.55 10.31
CA ASP A 14 -59.94 45.91 10.66
C ASP A 14 -59.92 46.11 12.19
N GLN A 15 -59.43 47.27 12.66
CA GLN A 15 -59.42 47.61 14.08
C GLN A 15 -60.81 47.64 14.74
N ALA A 16 -61.88 47.82 13.96
CA ALA A 16 -63.26 47.77 14.44
C ALA A 16 -63.83 46.34 14.47
N GLY A 17 -62.99 45.32 14.20
CA GLY A 17 -63.38 43.91 14.19
C GLY A 17 -64.21 43.49 12.97
N ARG A 18 -64.32 44.35 11.94
CA ARG A 18 -65.10 44.05 10.74
C ARG A 18 -64.28 43.17 9.79
N PRO A 19 -64.87 42.09 9.23
CA PRO A 19 -64.16 41.21 8.30
C PRO A 19 -63.81 41.94 7.00
N ARG A 20 -62.54 41.93 6.64
CA ARG A 20 -61.99 42.53 5.42
C ARG A 20 -61.68 41.48 4.36
N GLY A 21 -61.29 40.28 4.79
CA GLY A 21 -60.95 39.17 3.91
C GLY A 21 -60.63 37.90 4.69
N THR A 22 -60.25 36.88 3.95
CA THR A 22 -59.56 35.69 4.45
C THR A 22 -58.20 35.55 3.78
N GLY A 23 -57.34 34.72 4.37
CA GLY A 23 -56.06 34.33 3.80
C GLY A 23 -55.67 32.95 4.29
N PHE A 24 -54.59 32.41 3.75
CA PHE A 24 -54.03 31.13 4.16
C PHE A 24 -52.56 31.29 4.52
N VAL A 25 -52.06 30.44 5.42
CA VAL A 25 -50.64 30.40 5.76
C VAL A 25 -49.89 29.65 4.65
N ALA A 26 -48.85 30.26 4.09
CA ALA A 26 -48.11 29.73 2.96
C ALA A 26 -46.74 29.15 3.32
N ASP A 27 -46.16 29.43 4.49
CA ASP A 27 -44.84 28.91 4.84
C ASP A 27 -44.67 28.63 6.33
N ASP A 28 -43.53 28.03 6.66
CA ASP A 28 -43.06 27.73 8.02
C ASP A 28 -42.68 28.98 8.84
N ARG A 29 -42.76 30.18 8.25
CA ARG A 29 -42.59 31.47 8.94
C ARG A 29 -43.93 32.15 9.25
N GLY A 30 -45.04 31.50 8.92
CA GLY A 30 -46.38 32.03 9.17
C GLY A 30 -46.79 33.14 8.20
N THR A 31 -46.18 33.25 7.01
CA THR A 31 -46.57 34.25 6.02
C THR A 31 -48.00 33.96 5.52
N VAL A 32 -48.91 34.91 5.70
CA VAL A 32 -50.30 34.77 5.23
C VAL A 32 -50.43 35.43 3.86
N VAL A 33 -50.92 34.68 2.87
CA VAL A 33 -51.21 35.16 1.53
C VAL A 33 -52.70 35.48 1.41
N THR A 34 -53.01 36.66 0.89
CA THR A 34 -54.38 37.15 0.68
C THR A 34 -54.44 38.06 -0.55
N SER A 35 -55.63 38.54 -0.91
CA SER A 35 -55.80 39.56 -1.94
C SER A 35 -55.42 40.94 -1.41
N HIS A 36 -54.80 41.76 -2.25
CA HIS A 36 -54.53 43.18 -1.98
C HIS A 36 -55.80 43.93 -1.53
N GLN A 37 -56.96 43.56 -2.08
CA GLN A 37 -58.27 44.12 -1.70
C GLN A 37 -58.56 44.02 -0.19
N ALA A 38 -58.07 42.95 0.48
CA ALA A 38 -58.26 42.75 1.90
C ALA A 38 -57.44 43.75 2.76
N VAL A 39 -56.34 44.28 2.22
CA VAL A 39 -55.38 45.14 2.92
C VAL A 39 -55.30 46.57 2.36
N ALA A 40 -56.02 46.87 1.28
CA ALA A 40 -55.90 48.13 0.52
C ALA A 40 -56.26 49.41 1.30
N ARG A 41 -56.89 49.29 2.48
CA ARG A 41 -57.20 50.44 3.34
C ARG A 41 -56.07 50.64 4.37
N PRO A 42 -55.54 51.86 4.53
CA PRO A 42 -54.46 52.12 5.48
C PRO A 42 -54.94 51.95 6.93
N GLY A 43 -54.23 51.13 7.69
CA GLY A 43 -54.45 50.90 9.12
C GLY A 43 -53.94 49.53 9.59
N PRO A 44 -53.71 49.32 10.90
CA PRO A 44 -53.33 48.02 11.45
C PRO A 44 -54.44 46.98 11.24
N LEU A 45 -54.06 45.75 10.90
CA LEU A 45 -54.97 44.63 10.71
C LEU A 45 -54.89 43.66 11.89
N THR A 46 -56.00 43.00 12.20
CA THR A 46 -56.03 41.90 13.17
C THR A 46 -56.35 40.59 12.45
N LEU A 47 -55.47 39.60 12.63
CA LEU A 47 -55.58 38.27 12.06
C LEU A 47 -56.14 37.33 13.11
N HIS A 48 -57.21 36.60 12.77
CA HIS A 48 -57.87 35.64 13.65
C HIS A 48 -57.76 34.23 13.07
N SER A 49 -57.30 33.27 13.87
CA SER A 49 -57.43 31.85 13.53
C SER A 49 -58.78 31.29 14.01
N ALA A 50 -59.17 30.12 13.53
CA ALA A 50 -60.40 29.46 13.95
C ALA A 50 -60.40 29.06 15.44
N ASP A 51 -59.21 28.85 16.02
CA ASP A 51 -58.99 28.50 17.43
C ASP A 51 -59.02 29.72 18.36
N GLY A 52 -59.35 30.90 17.83
CA GLY A 52 -59.48 32.15 18.60
C GLY A 52 -58.15 32.87 18.88
N ARG A 53 -57.02 32.41 18.33
CA ARG A 53 -55.73 33.12 18.44
C ARG A 53 -55.75 34.38 17.56
N THR A 54 -55.13 35.45 18.05
CA THR A 54 -55.11 36.75 17.38
C THR A 54 -53.71 37.29 17.20
N CYS A 55 -53.39 37.79 16.02
CA CYS A 55 -52.12 38.46 15.70
C CYS A 55 -52.39 39.85 15.12
N ALA A 56 -51.76 40.89 15.66
CA ALA A 56 -51.79 42.22 15.06
C ALA A 56 -50.72 42.30 13.95
N ALA A 57 -51.08 42.87 12.80
CA ALA A 57 -50.17 43.16 11.70
C ALA A 57 -50.14 44.67 11.46
N GLY A 58 -48.98 45.29 11.71
CA GLY A 58 -48.74 46.71 11.45
C GLY A 58 -48.41 46.97 9.97
N PRO A 59 -48.31 48.25 9.54
CA PRO A 59 -47.97 48.58 8.15
C PRO A 59 -46.68 47.92 7.66
N ASP A 60 -45.68 47.79 8.52
CA ASP A 60 -44.40 47.16 8.21
C ASP A 60 -44.48 45.63 8.04
N ASP A 61 -45.56 45.01 8.52
CA ASP A 61 -45.81 43.57 8.36
C ASP A 61 -46.55 43.24 7.05
N ILE A 62 -47.03 44.26 6.33
CA ILE A 62 -47.83 44.13 5.11
C ILE A 62 -46.96 44.44 3.89
N THR A 63 -46.71 43.42 3.06
CA THR A 63 -46.13 43.62 1.72
C THR A 63 -47.26 43.60 0.69
N ALA A 64 -47.71 44.77 0.27
CA ALA A 64 -48.73 44.93 -0.76
C ALA A 64 -48.14 44.73 -2.17
N LEU A 65 -48.78 43.88 -2.98
CA LEU A 65 -48.40 43.60 -4.38
C LEU A 65 -49.58 43.95 -5.31
N PRO A 66 -49.92 45.24 -5.46
CA PRO A 66 -51.11 45.66 -6.20
C PRO A 66 -51.08 45.27 -7.69
N ALA A 67 -49.90 45.22 -8.32
CA ALA A 67 -49.73 44.76 -9.69
C ALA A 67 -50.17 43.29 -9.89
N LEU A 68 -50.16 42.48 -8.83
CA LEU A 68 -50.65 41.11 -8.83
C LEU A 68 -52.02 40.95 -8.13
N GLY A 69 -52.58 42.03 -7.59
CA GLY A 69 -53.78 41.97 -6.75
C GLY A 69 -53.61 41.18 -5.45
N LEU A 70 -52.38 40.93 -4.98
CA LEU A 70 -52.05 40.10 -3.81
C LEU A 70 -51.42 40.92 -2.66
N ALA A 71 -51.43 40.36 -1.46
CA ALA A 71 -50.69 40.88 -0.31
C ALA A 71 -50.13 39.74 0.55
N LEU A 72 -48.95 40.00 1.13
CA LEU A 72 -48.26 39.09 2.05
C LEU A 72 -48.22 39.72 3.44
N LEU A 73 -48.64 38.97 4.46
CA LEU A 73 -48.70 39.43 5.85
C LEU A 73 -47.75 38.59 6.71
N ARG A 74 -46.82 39.24 7.42
CA ARG A 74 -45.88 38.57 8.33
C ARG A 74 -46.50 38.41 9.72
N THR A 75 -46.41 37.22 10.30
CA THR A 75 -47.06 36.90 11.60
C THR A 75 -46.11 36.35 12.67
N GLY A 76 -44.80 36.34 12.39
CA GLY A 76 -43.76 35.95 13.34
C GLY A 76 -43.62 34.44 13.58
N GLY A 77 -44.29 33.58 12.80
CA GLY A 77 -44.18 32.12 12.87
C GLY A 77 -45.54 31.40 12.85
N PRO A 78 -45.59 30.11 12.46
CA PRO A 78 -46.84 29.35 12.32
C PRO A 78 -47.51 29.08 13.68
N GLY A 79 -46.73 29.03 14.77
CA GLY A 79 -47.23 28.86 16.14
C GLY A 79 -48.08 30.04 16.65
N THR A 80 -47.89 31.24 16.10
CA THR A 80 -48.62 32.45 16.50
C THR A 80 -50.12 32.33 16.20
N LEU A 81 -50.46 31.82 15.01
CA LEU A 81 -51.85 31.61 14.60
C LEU A 81 -52.33 30.17 14.84
N GLY A 82 -51.43 29.20 15.00
CA GLY A 82 -51.78 27.79 15.20
C GLY A 82 -52.39 27.13 13.97
N VAL A 83 -52.11 27.68 12.78
CA VAL A 83 -52.68 27.24 11.50
C VAL A 83 -51.60 26.53 10.68
N GLU A 84 -51.91 25.33 10.19
CA GLU A 84 -51.01 24.58 9.30
C GLU A 84 -50.91 25.26 7.92
N PRO A 85 -49.69 25.40 7.36
CA PRO A 85 -49.52 25.91 6.00
C PRO A 85 -50.20 25.04 4.93
N LEU A 86 -50.67 25.66 3.84
CA LEU A 86 -51.23 24.95 2.69
C LEU A 86 -50.23 24.91 1.52
N PRO A 87 -50.11 23.78 0.80
CA PRO A 87 -49.25 23.69 -0.37
C PRO A 87 -49.79 24.58 -1.50
N VAL A 88 -48.91 25.24 -2.24
CA VAL A 88 -49.27 26.01 -3.44
C VAL A 88 -49.00 25.18 -4.68
N ALA A 89 -49.88 25.27 -5.68
CA ALA A 89 -49.75 24.52 -6.91
C ALA A 89 -48.48 24.90 -7.69
N VAL A 90 -47.79 23.91 -8.23
CA VAL A 90 -46.55 24.08 -9.00
C VAL A 90 -46.74 23.84 -10.50
N ARG A 91 -47.98 23.54 -10.92
CA ARG A 91 -48.31 23.27 -12.33
C ARG A 91 -48.29 24.54 -13.16
N GLU A 92 -47.80 24.43 -14.40
CA GLU A 92 -47.72 25.57 -15.34
C GLU A 92 -49.11 25.97 -15.87
N GLU A 93 -49.99 25.00 -16.11
CA GLU A 93 -51.36 25.25 -16.60
C GLU A 93 -52.40 24.55 -15.72
N ILE A 94 -53.52 25.24 -15.49
CA ILE A 94 -54.68 24.70 -14.80
C ILE A 94 -55.73 24.35 -15.85
N GLY A 95 -55.91 23.06 -16.10
CA GLY A 95 -56.79 22.57 -17.16
C GLY A 95 -58.24 23.03 -17.01
N THR A 96 -58.86 23.43 -18.12
CA THR A 96 -60.30 23.70 -18.17
C THR A 96 -61.08 22.47 -17.73
N GLY A 97 -62.06 22.71 -16.87
CA GLY A 97 -62.92 21.69 -16.31
C GLY A 97 -62.43 21.12 -14.97
N THR A 98 -61.31 21.59 -14.42
CA THR A 98 -60.80 21.20 -13.10
C THR A 98 -61.79 21.57 -11.98
N TYR A 99 -62.11 20.61 -11.11
CA TYR A 99 -62.90 20.87 -9.90
C TYR A 99 -62.03 21.55 -8.84
N VAL A 100 -62.55 22.60 -8.22
CA VAL A 100 -61.85 23.35 -7.17
C VAL A 100 -62.78 23.60 -5.99
N ARG A 101 -62.19 23.81 -4.81
CA ARG A 101 -62.90 24.24 -3.60
C ARG A 101 -62.55 25.69 -3.30
N ILE A 102 -63.57 26.50 -3.03
CA ILE A 102 -63.42 27.91 -2.68
C ILE A 102 -63.90 28.18 -1.25
N ALA A 103 -63.21 29.08 -0.56
CA ALA A 103 -63.57 29.54 0.77
C ALA A 103 -64.57 30.71 0.71
N ALA A 104 -65.86 30.42 0.46
CA ALA A 104 -66.93 31.40 0.33
C ALA A 104 -68.11 31.09 1.27
N HIS A 105 -68.07 31.65 2.49
CA HIS A 105 -68.99 31.34 3.59
C HIS A 105 -69.03 29.84 3.97
N GLY A 106 -67.89 29.16 3.83
CA GLY A 106 -67.76 27.71 3.92
C GLY A 106 -67.02 27.20 2.69
N TRP A 107 -66.64 25.93 2.68
CA TRP A 107 -66.07 25.33 1.49
C TRP A 107 -67.16 24.99 0.49
N ARG A 108 -66.99 25.43 -0.76
CA ARG A 108 -67.91 25.16 -1.87
C ARG A 108 -67.13 24.67 -3.08
N GLU A 109 -67.74 23.79 -3.87
CA GLU A 109 -67.16 23.32 -5.12
C GLU A 109 -67.46 24.29 -6.26
N ALA A 110 -66.47 24.46 -7.14
CA ALA A 110 -66.52 25.26 -8.36
C ALA A 110 -65.75 24.53 -9.47
N ARG A 111 -65.89 25.01 -10.72
CA ARG A 111 -65.15 24.44 -11.86
C ARG A 111 -64.38 25.51 -12.62
N VAL A 112 -63.13 25.24 -12.96
CA VAL A 112 -62.32 26.16 -13.78
C VAL A 112 -62.83 26.15 -15.21
N LEU A 113 -63.16 27.31 -15.78
CA LEU A 113 -63.57 27.46 -17.18
C LEU A 113 -62.37 27.72 -18.11
N GLY A 114 -61.28 28.26 -17.55
CA GLY A 114 -60.03 28.57 -18.23
C GLY A 114 -59.37 29.80 -17.60
N THR A 115 -58.34 30.32 -18.26
CA THR A 115 -57.72 31.60 -17.92
C THR A 115 -58.28 32.71 -18.80
N THR A 116 -58.56 33.89 -18.22
CA THR A 116 -59.04 35.07 -18.94
C THR A 116 -58.24 36.31 -18.54
N PRO A 117 -57.92 37.23 -19.47
CA PRO A 117 -57.38 38.54 -19.10
C PRO A 117 -58.40 39.31 -18.27
N ALA A 118 -57.97 39.79 -17.11
CA ALA A 118 -58.80 40.57 -16.19
C ALA A 118 -58.05 41.83 -15.73
N THR A 119 -58.77 42.83 -15.27
CA THR A 119 -58.23 44.05 -14.68
C THR A 119 -58.56 44.09 -13.20
N TYR A 120 -57.54 44.20 -12.35
CA TYR A 120 -57.69 44.48 -10.92
C TYR A 120 -57.74 45.99 -10.71
N SER A 121 -58.84 46.50 -10.17
CA SER A 121 -59.04 47.94 -9.95
C SER A 121 -59.19 48.25 -8.46
N GLU A 122 -58.27 49.04 -7.91
CA GLU A 122 -58.29 49.47 -6.51
C GLU A 122 -57.71 50.88 -6.37
N GLY A 123 -58.36 51.76 -5.60
CA GLY A 123 -57.88 53.12 -5.37
C GLY A 123 -57.76 54.00 -6.62
N GLY A 124 -58.53 53.72 -7.68
CA GLY A 124 -58.50 54.46 -8.95
C GLY A 124 -57.34 54.08 -9.89
N ARG A 125 -56.59 53.03 -9.59
CA ARG A 125 -55.54 52.47 -10.45
C ARG A 125 -55.99 51.11 -10.98
N GLU A 126 -55.64 50.84 -12.24
CA GLU A 126 -55.95 49.60 -12.93
C GLU A 126 -54.68 48.80 -13.19
N HIS A 127 -54.70 47.52 -12.80
CA HIS A 127 -53.59 46.60 -12.95
C HIS A 127 -54.04 45.42 -13.84
N PRO A 128 -53.43 45.21 -15.02
CA PRO A 128 -53.79 44.09 -15.87
C PRO A 128 -53.26 42.77 -15.28
N VAL A 129 -54.13 41.75 -15.26
CA VAL A 129 -53.84 40.37 -14.87
C VAL A 129 -54.09 39.48 -16.08
N ALA A 130 -53.00 39.00 -16.70
CA ALA A 130 -53.08 38.31 -17.99
C ALA A 130 -53.82 36.96 -17.95
N GLN A 131 -53.74 36.23 -16.83
CA GLN A 131 -54.23 34.85 -16.71
C GLN A 131 -55.07 34.64 -15.45
N ALA A 132 -56.10 35.46 -15.23
CA ALA A 132 -57.03 35.24 -14.10
C ALA A 132 -57.84 33.96 -14.31
N LEU A 133 -58.01 33.16 -13.26
CA LEU A 133 -58.78 31.91 -13.31
C LEU A 133 -60.27 32.23 -13.26
N GLU A 134 -60.98 31.83 -14.32
CA GLU A 134 -62.43 31.98 -14.39
C GLU A 134 -63.13 30.75 -13.80
N LEU A 135 -64.01 30.97 -12.83
CA LEU A 135 -64.69 29.93 -12.08
C LEU A 135 -66.19 29.91 -12.38
N ALA A 136 -66.70 28.72 -12.73
CA ALA A 136 -68.13 28.44 -12.74
C ALA A 136 -68.61 28.14 -11.32
N LEU A 137 -69.59 28.93 -10.86
CA LEU A 137 -70.15 28.86 -9.52
C LEU A 137 -71.66 28.69 -9.58
N GLY A 138 -72.21 27.88 -8.67
CA GLY A 138 -73.66 27.85 -8.43
C GLY A 138 -74.17 29.19 -7.86
N THR A 139 -75.50 29.38 -7.87
CA THR A 139 -76.16 30.61 -7.40
C THR A 139 -75.70 31.05 -6.00
N ASP A 140 -75.65 30.12 -5.04
CA ASP A 140 -75.18 30.40 -3.68
C ASP A 140 -73.71 30.84 -3.61
N GLY A 141 -72.87 30.31 -4.50
CA GLY A 141 -71.45 30.69 -4.58
C GLY A 141 -71.29 32.10 -5.15
N ARG A 142 -72.10 32.45 -6.16
CA ARG A 142 -72.15 33.78 -6.76
C ARG A 142 -72.64 34.84 -5.75
N ASP A 143 -73.67 34.51 -4.97
CA ASP A 143 -74.20 35.40 -3.92
C ASP A 143 -73.23 35.55 -2.75
N ALA A 144 -72.50 34.49 -2.38
CA ALA A 144 -71.45 34.56 -1.38
C ALA A 144 -70.31 35.52 -1.78
N LEU A 145 -69.92 35.54 -3.07
CA LEU A 145 -68.93 36.50 -3.57
C LEU A 145 -69.47 37.94 -3.59
N ARG A 146 -70.76 38.14 -3.91
CA ARG A 146 -71.42 39.46 -3.90
C ARG A 146 -71.58 40.05 -2.50
N SER A 147 -71.68 39.21 -1.47
CA SER A 147 -71.90 39.63 -0.08
C SER A 147 -70.72 40.36 0.57
N GLY A 148 -69.53 40.38 -0.06
CA GLY A 148 -68.41 41.27 0.26
C GLY A 148 -67.79 41.06 1.66
N GLY A 149 -66.55 40.54 1.70
CA GLY A 149 -65.66 40.67 2.87
C GLY A 149 -65.15 39.37 3.48
N ALA A 150 -65.88 38.25 3.43
CA ALA A 150 -65.39 36.97 3.98
C ALA A 150 -64.71 36.06 2.94
N ALA A 151 -65.14 36.12 1.67
CA ALA A 151 -64.60 35.31 0.59
C ALA A 151 -63.40 35.97 -0.14
N VAL A 152 -63.23 37.27 0.04
CA VAL A 152 -62.12 38.05 -0.55
C VAL A 152 -60.80 37.59 0.05
N GLY A 153 -59.83 37.24 -0.80
CA GLY A 153 -58.54 36.73 -0.38
C GLY A 153 -58.52 35.25 0.01
N GLY A 154 -59.66 34.56 -0.05
CA GLY A 154 -59.75 33.13 0.25
C GLY A 154 -59.04 32.26 -0.80
N PRO A 155 -58.42 31.14 -0.39
CA PRO A 155 -57.74 30.25 -1.32
C PRO A 155 -58.73 29.47 -2.20
N VAL A 156 -58.34 29.26 -3.45
CA VAL A 156 -58.94 28.30 -4.38
C VAL A 156 -58.07 27.05 -4.34
N THR A 157 -58.58 25.95 -3.81
CA THR A 157 -57.80 24.71 -3.61
C THR A 157 -58.28 23.58 -4.52
N ASP A 158 -57.37 22.75 -5.02
CA ASP A 158 -57.70 21.48 -5.65
C ASP A 158 -58.15 20.47 -4.57
N PRO A 159 -59.37 19.90 -4.62
CA PRO A 159 -59.83 18.92 -3.64
C PRO A 159 -59.01 17.62 -3.64
N ARG A 160 -58.33 17.28 -4.75
CA ARG A 160 -57.55 16.03 -4.90
C ARG A 160 -56.18 16.14 -4.25
N THR A 161 -55.47 17.25 -4.46
CA THR A 161 -54.11 17.47 -3.93
C THR A 161 -54.08 18.34 -2.68
N GLY A 162 -55.13 19.13 -2.44
CA GLY A 162 -55.17 20.15 -1.39
C GLY A 162 -54.35 21.41 -1.72
N ALA A 163 -53.75 21.49 -2.91
CA ALA A 163 -52.91 22.61 -3.32
C ALA A 163 -53.73 23.86 -3.67
N VAL A 164 -53.24 25.04 -3.30
CA VAL A 164 -53.83 26.33 -3.64
C VAL A 164 -53.46 26.69 -5.08
N LEU A 165 -54.47 26.78 -5.94
CA LEU A 165 -54.35 27.16 -7.35
C LEU A 165 -54.39 28.68 -7.56
N GLY A 166 -55.02 29.41 -6.64
CA GLY A 166 -55.19 30.86 -6.74
C GLY A 166 -55.89 31.48 -5.52
N VAL A 167 -56.08 32.80 -5.57
CA VAL A 167 -56.68 33.60 -4.49
C VAL A 167 -57.89 34.36 -5.03
N LEU A 168 -59.04 34.23 -4.37
CA LEU A 168 -60.28 34.88 -4.81
C LEU A 168 -60.19 36.40 -4.69
N SER A 169 -60.63 37.11 -5.72
CA SER A 169 -60.76 38.57 -5.70
C SER A 169 -62.09 38.98 -6.32
N THR A 170 -62.84 39.85 -5.63
CA THR A 170 -64.11 40.40 -6.14
C THR A 170 -63.91 41.74 -6.84
N ALA A 171 -62.68 42.26 -6.83
CA ALA A 171 -62.28 43.52 -7.49
C ALA A 171 -61.61 43.28 -8.86
N LEU A 172 -61.62 42.02 -9.34
CA LEU A 172 -61.26 41.69 -10.71
C LEU A 172 -62.47 41.89 -11.64
N SER A 173 -62.24 42.54 -12.77
CA SER A 173 -63.22 42.64 -13.86
C SER A 173 -62.65 42.03 -15.14
N ALA A 174 -63.43 41.19 -15.81
CA ALA A 174 -63.17 40.72 -17.16
C ALA A 174 -64.17 41.39 -18.11
N GLY A 175 -63.86 41.51 -19.40
CA GLY A 175 -64.73 42.16 -20.41
C GLY A 175 -66.11 41.50 -20.62
N ARG A 176 -66.44 40.44 -19.87
CA ARG A 176 -67.70 39.70 -19.87
C ARG A 176 -68.16 39.42 -18.43
N GLU A 177 -69.46 39.22 -18.23
CA GLU A 177 -70.00 38.90 -16.90
C GLU A 177 -69.56 37.48 -16.47
N THR A 178 -68.65 37.40 -15.50
CA THR A 178 -68.10 36.13 -14.98
C THR A 178 -68.65 35.83 -13.58
N ALA A 179 -68.80 34.54 -13.24
CA ALA A 179 -69.39 34.14 -11.97
C ALA A 179 -68.43 34.29 -10.77
N GLY A 180 -67.11 34.16 -11.00
CA GLY A 180 -66.06 34.42 -10.03
C GLY A 180 -64.66 34.36 -10.67
N LEU A 181 -63.76 35.23 -10.22
CA LEU A 181 -62.38 35.32 -10.71
C LEU A 181 -61.39 35.09 -9.57
N ALA A 182 -60.31 34.36 -9.84
CA ALA A 182 -59.21 34.17 -8.91
C ALA A 182 -57.87 34.57 -9.51
N LEU A 183 -57.03 35.18 -8.67
CA LEU A 183 -55.66 35.55 -8.97
C LEU A 183 -54.78 34.29 -8.95
N PRO A 184 -54.07 33.96 -10.04
CA PRO A 184 -53.17 32.81 -10.05
C PRO A 184 -51.95 33.06 -9.14
N LEU A 185 -51.40 31.98 -8.59
CA LEU A 185 -50.13 31.98 -7.85
C LEU A 185 -49.04 31.39 -8.75
N ALA A 186 -48.75 32.04 -9.89
CA ALA A 186 -47.78 31.54 -10.86
C ALA A 186 -46.35 32.01 -10.55
N LEU A 187 -45.38 31.11 -10.75
CA LEU A 187 -43.95 31.33 -10.48
C LEU A 187 -43.20 32.08 -11.58
N GLN A 188 -43.64 31.97 -12.84
CA GLN A 188 -42.82 32.31 -14.01
C GLN A 188 -42.43 33.80 -14.12
N ASP A 189 -43.12 34.71 -13.41
CA ASP A 189 -42.80 36.16 -13.36
C ASP A 189 -43.09 36.80 -11.99
N ALA A 190 -43.07 36.03 -10.90
CA ALA A 190 -43.42 36.56 -9.58
C ALA A 190 -42.38 37.59 -9.06
N PRO A 191 -42.80 38.76 -8.53
CA PRO A 191 -41.90 39.73 -7.94
C PRO A 191 -41.20 39.14 -6.71
N GLY A 192 -39.99 39.62 -6.42
CA GLY A 192 -39.06 39.06 -5.44
C GLY A 192 -39.70 38.56 -4.12
N PRO A 193 -40.57 39.34 -3.44
CA PRO A 193 -41.20 38.90 -2.19
C PRO A 193 -42.14 37.69 -2.34
N LEU A 194 -42.91 37.60 -3.43
CA LEU A 194 -43.81 36.47 -3.68
C LEU A 194 -43.02 35.23 -4.09
N ALA A 195 -42.02 35.39 -4.96
CA ALA A 195 -41.14 34.30 -5.37
C ALA A 195 -40.43 33.66 -4.16
N GLU A 196 -40.01 34.47 -3.18
CA GLU A 196 -39.40 34.00 -1.93
C GLU A 196 -40.36 33.17 -1.07
N VAL A 197 -41.63 33.57 -0.97
CA VAL A 197 -42.66 32.80 -0.24
C VAL A 197 -42.97 31.50 -0.97
N LEU A 198 -43.12 31.52 -2.29
CA LEU A 198 -43.40 30.32 -3.08
C LEU A 198 -42.25 29.32 -3.02
N ARG A 199 -41.00 29.77 -3.04
CA ARG A 199 -39.83 28.88 -2.87
C ARG A 199 -39.81 28.23 -1.49
N ARG A 200 -40.11 28.99 -0.44
CA ARG A 200 -40.22 28.47 0.93
C ARG A 200 -41.41 27.52 1.12
N ASN A 201 -42.54 27.80 0.47
CA ASN A 201 -43.68 26.87 0.42
C ASN A 201 -43.27 25.55 -0.24
N ALA A 202 -42.62 25.62 -1.39
CA ALA A 202 -42.19 24.44 -2.13
C ALA A 202 -41.18 23.57 -1.35
N SER A 203 -40.33 24.18 -0.51
CA SER A 203 -39.34 23.45 0.32
C SER A 203 -39.84 23.05 1.71
N GLY A 204 -40.86 23.71 2.26
CA GLY A 204 -41.35 23.50 3.63
C GLY A 204 -42.73 22.88 3.77
N VAL A 205 -43.57 22.91 2.72
CA VAL A 205 -44.98 22.46 2.78
C VAL A 205 -45.22 21.36 1.74
N PRO A 206 -45.43 20.09 2.16
CA PRO A 206 -45.56 18.97 1.24
C PRO A 206 -46.77 19.07 0.29
N GLY A 207 -46.50 19.06 -1.01
CA GLY A 207 -47.48 18.88 -2.09
C GLY A 207 -47.27 17.54 -2.80
N TYR A 208 -48.35 16.90 -3.25
CA TYR A 208 -48.32 15.59 -3.92
C TYR A 208 -49.20 15.56 -5.17
N GLY A 209 -49.15 14.45 -5.91
CA GLY A 209 -49.90 14.32 -7.16
C GLY A 209 -49.31 15.19 -8.27
N GLN A 210 -50.19 15.74 -9.08
CA GLN A 210 -49.84 16.73 -10.10
C GLN A 210 -49.13 17.98 -9.52
N ASP A 211 -49.24 18.24 -8.21
CA ASP A 211 -48.53 19.34 -7.53
C ASP A 211 -47.35 18.86 -6.67
N LEU A 212 -46.72 17.73 -7.02
CA LEU A 212 -45.52 17.26 -6.32
C LEU A 212 -44.42 18.34 -6.31
N ASN A 213 -44.08 18.80 -5.11
CA ASN A 213 -43.04 19.80 -4.88
C ASN A 213 -41.84 19.19 -4.11
N LEU A 214 -40.81 20.01 -3.84
CA LEU A 214 -39.59 19.57 -3.17
C LEU A 214 -39.85 18.99 -1.78
N ALA A 215 -40.71 19.63 -0.97
CA ALA A 215 -41.09 19.14 0.35
C ALA A 215 -41.81 17.79 0.30
N GLY A 216 -42.72 17.59 -0.66
CA GLY A 216 -43.41 16.32 -0.87
C GLY A 216 -42.45 15.21 -1.28
N ALA A 217 -41.51 15.51 -2.17
CA ALA A 217 -40.47 14.58 -2.61
C ALA A 217 -39.46 14.26 -1.48
N LEU A 218 -39.10 15.22 -0.63
CA LEU A 218 -38.30 15.01 0.58
C LEU A 218 -39.01 14.07 1.55
N GLN A 219 -40.32 14.23 1.76
CA GLN A 219 -41.07 13.34 2.64
C GLN A 219 -41.22 11.92 2.07
N LEU A 220 -41.47 11.79 0.75
CA LEU A 220 -41.49 10.49 0.08
C LEU A 220 -40.15 9.76 0.22
N THR A 221 -39.05 10.45 -0.05
CA THR A 221 -37.70 9.88 0.06
C THR A 221 -37.30 9.60 1.51
N ALA A 222 -37.65 10.47 2.46
CA ALA A 222 -37.45 10.23 3.90
C ALA A 222 -38.26 9.03 4.43
N THR A 223 -39.46 8.80 3.89
CA THR A 223 -40.29 7.64 4.27
C THR A 223 -39.64 6.32 3.82
N SER A 224 -38.92 6.34 2.69
CA SER A 224 -38.12 5.18 2.23
C SER A 224 -36.97 4.86 3.20
N LEU A 225 -36.32 5.89 3.78
CA LEU A 225 -35.26 5.73 4.78
C LEU A 225 -35.77 5.10 6.08
N GLY A 226 -36.96 5.48 6.54
CA GLY A 226 -37.58 4.91 7.75
C GLY A 226 -37.94 3.41 7.64
N HIS A 227 -37.91 2.84 6.43
CA HIS A 227 -38.07 1.40 6.18
C HIS A 227 -36.73 0.66 6.09
N ALA A 228 -35.63 1.36 5.86
CA ALA A 228 -34.30 0.78 5.74
C ALA A 228 -33.71 0.37 7.10
N ASP A 229 -33.98 1.17 8.15
CA ASP A 229 -33.53 0.90 9.52
C ASP A 229 -34.65 0.27 10.35
N GLY A 230 -34.58 -1.05 10.54
CA GLY A 230 -35.42 -1.77 11.51
C GLY A 230 -35.14 -1.39 12.98
N ARG A 231 -34.08 -0.61 13.26
CA ARG A 231 -33.81 0.04 14.54
C ARG A 231 -32.99 1.31 14.31
N PRO A 232 -33.36 2.47 14.88
CA PRO A 232 -32.39 3.53 15.10
C PRO A 232 -31.33 2.99 16.05
N CYS A 233 -30.07 2.94 15.63
CA CYS A 233 -28.97 2.78 16.57
C CYS A 233 -29.04 3.97 17.54
N ALA A 234 -29.40 3.73 18.79
CA ALA A 234 -29.67 4.78 19.78
C ALA A 234 -28.44 5.66 20.06
N THR A 235 -27.25 5.17 19.71
CA THR A 235 -25.96 5.84 19.90
C THR A 235 -25.44 6.34 18.56
N GLU A 236 -25.13 7.64 18.49
CA GLU A 236 -24.58 8.30 17.30
C GLU A 236 -23.24 7.66 16.88
N ALA A 237 -23.14 7.27 15.61
CA ALA A 237 -21.94 6.64 15.06
C ALA A 237 -20.72 7.57 15.15
N VAL A 238 -19.53 7.00 15.35
CA VAL A 238 -18.28 7.75 15.33
C VAL A 238 -17.97 8.20 13.91
N GLU A 239 -17.82 9.51 13.72
CA GLU A 239 -17.49 10.07 12.42
C GLU A 239 -16.12 9.58 11.92
N ARG A 240 -16.06 9.24 10.63
CA ARG A 240 -14.82 8.89 9.92
C ARG A 240 -14.45 10.03 8.95
N PRO A 241 -13.53 10.94 9.33
CA PRO A 241 -13.29 12.17 8.55
C PRO A 241 -12.88 11.90 7.10
N GLY A 242 -12.04 10.88 6.86
CA GLY A 242 -11.62 10.51 5.51
C GLY A 242 -12.77 10.04 4.61
N ILE A 243 -13.76 9.35 5.18
CA ILE A 243 -14.97 8.90 4.44
C ILE A 243 -15.93 10.06 4.24
N SER A 244 -16.09 10.91 5.25
CA SER A 244 -16.91 12.13 5.18
C SER A 244 -16.41 13.08 4.07
N ALA A 245 -15.09 13.32 4.01
CA ALA A 245 -14.45 14.12 2.98
C ALA A 245 -14.64 13.52 1.57
N GLU A 246 -14.52 12.21 1.44
CA GLU A 246 -14.70 11.50 0.17
C GLU A 246 -16.16 11.56 -0.32
N PHE A 247 -17.15 11.48 0.58
CA PHE A 247 -18.55 11.70 0.21
C PHE A 247 -18.79 13.13 -0.30
N THR A 248 -18.19 14.15 0.32
CA THR A 248 -18.27 15.53 -0.18
C THR A 248 -17.61 15.68 -1.55
N ALA A 249 -16.45 15.04 -1.76
CA ALA A 249 -15.80 15.01 -3.07
C ALA A 249 -16.67 14.31 -4.12
N PHE A 250 -17.36 13.23 -3.77
CA PHE A 250 -18.29 12.54 -4.66
C PHE A 250 -19.51 13.39 -5.04
N GLU A 251 -20.10 14.13 -4.10
CA GLU A 251 -21.27 15.00 -4.36
C GLU A 251 -20.96 16.11 -5.39
N THR A 252 -19.70 16.47 -5.54
CA THR A 252 -19.19 17.49 -6.49
C THR A 252 -18.42 16.90 -7.67
N GLY A 253 -18.13 15.59 -7.65
CA GLY A 253 -17.32 14.88 -8.64
C GLY A 253 -18.04 14.61 -9.96
N THR A 254 -17.27 14.14 -10.96
CA THR A 254 -17.78 13.87 -12.32
C THR A 254 -18.34 12.46 -12.52
N GLY A 255 -17.93 11.49 -11.69
CA GLY A 255 -18.46 10.13 -11.73
C GLY A 255 -19.79 10.04 -10.98
N PRO A 256 -20.91 9.65 -11.61
CA PRO A 256 -22.20 9.53 -10.93
C PRO A 256 -22.31 8.33 -9.98
N VAL A 257 -21.37 7.38 -9.98
CA VAL A 257 -21.45 6.15 -9.16
C VAL A 257 -20.26 6.03 -8.20
N LEU A 258 -20.53 5.83 -6.92
CA LEU A 258 -19.53 5.56 -5.88
C LEU A 258 -19.69 4.14 -5.34
N GLY A 259 -18.63 3.32 -5.41
CA GLY A 259 -18.54 2.06 -4.68
C GLY A 259 -18.04 2.29 -3.25
N LEU A 260 -18.87 2.00 -2.24
CA LEU A 260 -18.48 1.94 -0.84
C LEU A 260 -18.29 0.47 -0.43
N VAL A 261 -17.04 0.04 -0.32
CA VAL A 261 -16.70 -1.37 -0.27
C VAL A 261 -16.07 -1.72 1.07
N GLY A 262 -16.63 -2.68 1.79
CA GLY A 262 -16.11 -3.09 3.09
C GLY A 262 -16.50 -4.52 3.44
N ALA A 263 -15.72 -5.17 4.31
CA ALA A 263 -16.09 -6.47 4.86
C ALA A 263 -17.40 -6.37 5.69
N PRO A 264 -18.13 -7.47 5.91
CA PRO A 264 -19.26 -7.50 6.83
C PRO A 264 -18.88 -6.89 8.19
N GLY A 265 -19.80 -6.14 8.80
CA GLY A 265 -19.60 -5.54 10.13
C GLY A 265 -18.72 -4.28 10.17
N THR A 266 -18.12 -3.86 9.04
CA THR A 266 -17.28 -2.64 8.97
C THR A 266 -18.05 -1.31 9.04
N GLY A 267 -19.39 -1.35 9.00
CA GLY A 267 -20.25 -0.16 9.18
C GLY A 267 -20.68 0.56 7.90
N ARG A 268 -20.76 -0.12 6.74
CA ARG A 268 -21.18 0.48 5.45
C ARG A 268 -22.55 1.17 5.55
N THR A 269 -23.57 0.45 6.00
CA THR A 269 -24.92 0.95 6.23
C THR A 269 -24.93 2.14 7.20
N THR A 270 -24.09 2.11 8.23
CA THR A 270 -23.94 3.20 9.20
C THR A 270 -23.40 4.48 8.56
N GLU A 271 -22.37 4.39 7.72
CA GLU A 271 -21.83 5.54 6.98
C GLU A 271 -22.84 6.10 5.96
N LEU A 272 -23.59 5.23 5.29
CA LEU A 272 -24.68 5.64 4.39
C LEU A 272 -25.82 6.35 5.13
N ALA A 273 -26.22 5.85 6.29
CA ALA A 273 -27.23 6.49 7.12
C ALA A 273 -26.76 7.87 7.61
N ALA A 274 -25.47 8.01 7.97
CA ALA A 274 -24.87 9.29 8.31
C ALA A 274 -24.86 10.27 7.12
N LEU A 275 -24.55 9.80 5.91
CA LEU A 275 -24.62 10.59 4.67
C LEU A 275 -26.07 11.06 4.40
N ALA A 276 -27.05 10.16 4.46
CA ALA A 276 -28.46 10.49 4.26
C ALA A 276 -28.95 11.52 5.30
N ALA A 277 -28.57 11.34 6.57
CA ALA A 277 -28.91 12.26 7.65
C ALA A 277 -28.29 13.64 7.46
N ARG A 278 -27.04 13.73 6.98
CA ARG A 278 -26.36 15.01 6.68
C ARG A 278 -27.04 15.73 5.52
N ARG A 279 -27.41 15.00 4.46
CA ARG A 279 -28.13 15.55 3.30
C ARG A 279 -29.52 16.06 3.66
N ALA A 280 -30.22 15.36 4.55
CA ALA A 280 -31.55 15.77 5.01
C ALA A 280 -31.51 17.02 5.93
N ARG A 281 -30.43 17.20 6.71
CA ARG A 281 -30.27 18.33 7.66
C ARG A 281 -29.46 19.52 7.11
N GLY A 282 -29.06 19.47 5.84
CA GLY A 282 -28.32 20.55 5.19
C GLY A 282 -29.12 21.85 5.07
N PRO A 283 -28.46 22.98 4.73
CA PRO A 283 -29.13 24.28 4.56
C PRO A 283 -30.20 24.25 3.45
N VAL A 284 -29.98 23.42 2.43
CA VAL A 284 -30.99 23.00 1.46
C VAL A 284 -31.12 21.48 1.61
N PRO A 285 -32.26 20.97 2.12
CA PRO A 285 -32.44 19.52 2.27
C PRO A 285 -32.35 18.83 0.90
N ALA A 286 -31.44 17.88 0.79
CA ALA A 286 -31.19 17.16 -0.46
C ALA A 286 -31.83 15.77 -0.43
N LEU A 287 -32.46 15.37 -1.54
CA LEU A 287 -33.20 14.12 -1.62
C LEU A 287 -32.25 12.91 -1.64
N THR A 288 -32.61 11.90 -0.86
CA THR A 288 -31.91 10.61 -0.80
C THR A 288 -32.92 9.47 -0.81
N LEU A 289 -32.90 8.65 -1.85
CA LEU A 289 -33.75 7.47 -1.97
C LEU A 289 -32.95 6.22 -1.59
N TRP A 290 -33.43 5.45 -0.61
CA TRP A 290 -32.74 4.26 -0.13
C TRP A 290 -33.36 3.00 -0.70
N LEU A 291 -32.55 2.17 -1.35
CA LEU A 291 -32.90 0.86 -1.87
C LEU A 291 -32.00 -0.18 -1.21
N ARG A 292 -32.59 -1.30 -0.79
CA ARG A 292 -31.80 -2.49 -0.44
C ARG A 292 -31.67 -3.39 -1.66
N GLY A 293 -30.66 -4.25 -1.73
CA GLY A 293 -30.59 -5.26 -2.79
C GLY A 293 -31.86 -6.14 -2.85
N ALA A 294 -32.49 -6.37 -1.70
CA ALA A 294 -33.77 -7.07 -1.57
C ALA A 294 -34.97 -6.36 -2.25
N ASP A 295 -34.87 -5.07 -2.57
CA ASP A 295 -35.92 -4.34 -3.29
C ASP A 295 -35.82 -4.51 -4.83
N LEU A 296 -34.72 -5.11 -5.31
CA LEU A 296 -34.50 -5.46 -6.72
C LEU A 296 -35.24 -6.76 -7.07
N LEU A 297 -35.80 -6.82 -8.27
CA LEU A 297 -36.51 -7.97 -8.80
C LEU A 297 -35.79 -8.60 -9.98
N ALA A 298 -36.07 -9.88 -10.23
CA ALA A 298 -35.40 -10.67 -11.27
C ALA A 298 -35.53 -10.07 -12.67
N ASP A 299 -36.65 -9.38 -12.95
CA ASP A 299 -37.03 -8.80 -14.22
C ASP A 299 -36.58 -7.34 -14.42
N ASP A 300 -36.06 -6.69 -13.39
CA ASP A 300 -35.62 -5.28 -13.45
C ASP A 300 -34.59 -5.07 -14.57
N THR A 301 -34.80 -4.04 -15.40
CA THR A 301 -33.87 -3.69 -16.48
C THR A 301 -32.89 -2.61 -16.06
N SER A 302 -33.24 -1.79 -15.06
CA SER A 302 -32.33 -0.84 -14.42
C SER A 302 -32.74 -0.57 -12.96
N VAL A 303 -32.10 0.38 -12.31
CA VAL A 303 -32.47 0.81 -10.94
C VAL A 303 -33.85 1.48 -10.88
N THR A 304 -34.37 2.02 -12.00
CA THR A 304 -35.58 2.86 -12.01
C THR A 304 -36.83 2.13 -11.56
N GLU A 305 -36.95 0.85 -11.85
CA GLU A 305 -38.10 0.04 -11.51
C GLU A 305 -38.16 -0.18 -9.99
N ALA A 306 -37.00 -0.40 -9.36
CA ALA A 306 -36.88 -0.46 -7.91
C ALA A 306 -37.19 0.89 -7.25
N MET A 307 -36.72 2.00 -7.84
CA MET A 307 -37.06 3.35 -7.38
C MET A 307 -38.57 3.62 -7.43
N THR A 308 -39.21 3.25 -8.54
CA THR A 308 -40.66 3.40 -8.73
C THR A 308 -41.42 2.64 -7.65
N ARG A 309 -41.06 1.38 -7.39
CA ARG A 309 -41.69 0.57 -6.33
C ARG A 309 -41.44 1.16 -4.94
N ALA A 310 -40.25 1.69 -4.66
CA ALA A 310 -39.92 2.33 -3.39
C ALA A 310 -40.74 3.62 -3.16
N LEU A 311 -40.91 4.43 -4.19
CA LEU A 311 -41.75 5.64 -4.16
C LEU A 311 -43.24 5.28 -4.00
N CYS A 312 -43.75 4.27 -4.70
CA CYS A 312 -45.11 3.77 -4.52
C CYS A 312 -45.35 3.21 -3.10
N ARG A 313 -44.37 2.54 -2.51
CA ARG A 313 -44.44 2.06 -1.11
C ARG A 313 -44.49 3.23 -0.13
N SER A 314 -43.62 4.22 -0.31
CA SER A 314 -43.58 5.45 0.48
C SER A 314 -44.89 6.24 0.36
N GLY A 315 -45.42 6.34 -0.86
CA GLY A 315 -46.70 6.96 -1.16
C GLY A 315 -47.87 6.32 -0.41
N ARG A 316 -47.94 4.98 -0.38
CA ARG A 316 -48.98 4.26 0.39
C ARG A 316 -48.97 4.62 1.88
N ILE A 317 -47.80 4.79 2.47
CA ILE A 317 -47.65 5.16 3.89
C ILE A 317 -48.12 6.60 4.12
N ILE A 318 -47.72 7.52 3.23
CA ILE A 318 -48.14 8.92 3.30
C ILE A 318 -49.66 9.05 3.10
N THR A 319 -50.24 8.31 2.15
CA THR A 319 -51.70 8.26 1.96
C THR A 319 -52.41 7.72 3.20
N ALA A 320 -51.88 6.66 3.84
CA ALA A 320 -52.41 6.14 5.09
C ALA A 320 -52.30 7.14 6.25
N ALA A 321 -51.27 8.00 6.23
CA ALA A 321 -51.09 9.11 7.18
C ALA A 321 -51.94 10.36 6.86
N GLY A 322 -52.80 10.32 5.82
CA GLY A 322 -53.72 11.40 5.46
C GLY A 322 -53.23 12.37 4.37
N GLY A 323 -52.11 12.07 3.69
CA GLY A 323 -51.62 12.84 2.56
C GLY A 323 -52.59 12.82 1.36
N ARG A 324 -52.77 13.97 0.70
CA ARG A 324 -53.70 14.16 -0.42
C ARG A 324 -52.96 14.25 -1.76
N GLY A 325 -53.38 13.45 -2.73
CA GLY A 325 -52.82 13.45 -4.08
C GLY A 325 -52.56 12.03 -4.58
N ASP A 326 -52.44 11.89 -5.90
CA ASP A 326 -52.07 10.63 -6.54
C ASP A 326 -50.55 10.41 -6.48
N MET A 327 -50.12 9.45 -5.67
CA MET A 327 -48.70 9.20 -5.44
C MET A 327 -48.01 8.55 -6.64
N GLU A 328 -48.77 7.98 -7.59
CA GLU A 328 -48.19 7.37 -8.80
C GLU A 328 -47.51 8.40 -9.72
N THR A 329 -47.88 9.67 -9.60
CA THR A 329 -47.24 10.77 -10.34
C THR A 329 -45.82 11.11 -9.85
N ALA A 330 -45.37 10.54 -8.72
CA ALA A 330 -44.03 10.71 -8.18
C ALA A 330 -43.06 9.72 -8.84
N THR A 331 -42.86 9.86 -10.16
CA THR A 331 -41.91 9.01 -10.90
C THR A 331 -40.47 9.35 -10.54
N PRO A 332 -39.52 8.40 -10.71
CA PRO A 332 -38.10 8.66 -10.51
C PRO A 332 -37.58 9.90 -11.24
N GLU A 333 -37.99 10.12 -12.48
CA GLU A 333 -37.58 11.24 -13.34
C GLU A 333 -38.09 12.57 -12.77
N ARG A 334 -39.32 12.60 -12.27
CA ARG A 334 -39.90 13.80 -11.68
C ARG A 334 -39.22 14.17 -10.36
N VAL A 335 -38.90 13.18 -9.53
CA VAL A 335 -38.16 13.38 -8.28
C VAL A 335 -36.72 13.83 -8.57
N ALA A 336 -36.07 13.26 -9.59
CA ALA A 336 -34.75 13.69 -10.04
C ALA A 336 -34.76 15.15 -10.56
N GLY A 337 -35.77 15.52 -11.36
CA GLY A 337 -35.94 16.89 -11.84
C GLY A 337 -36.13 17.92 -10.72
N LEU A 338 -36.90 17.56 -9.68
CA LEU A 338 -37.05 18.40 -8.47
C LEU A 338 -35.72 18.55 -7.70
N ALA A 339 -34.94 17.48 -7.61
CA ALA A 339 -33.62 17.52 -6.98
C ALA A 339 -32.66 18.41 -7.77
N ALA A 340 -32.54 18.22 -9.08
CA ALA A 340 -31.70 19.04 -9.96
C ALA A 340 -32.08 20.54 -9.90
N ALA A 341 -33.37 20.86 -9.91
CA ALA A 341 -33.85 22.24 -9.77
C ALA A 341 -33.51 22.90 -8.42
N SER A 342 -33.27 22.09 -7.37
CA SER A 342 -32.82 22.57 -6.06
C SER A 342 -31.30 22.81 -5.97
N GLY A 343 -30.56 22.51 -7.05
CA GLY A 343 -29.09 22.59 -7.10
C GLY A 343 -28.37 21.40 -6.44
N ASN A 344 -29.10 20.39 -5.97
CA ASN A 344 -28.54 19.20 -5.33
C ASN A 344 -29.07 17.94 -6.03
N PRO A 345 -28.22 17.16 -6.71
CA PRO A 345 -28.66 15.98 -7.44
C PRO A 345 -29.27 14.95 -6.48
N LEU A 346 -30.27 14.20 -6.96
CA LEU A 346 -30.85 13.07 -6.22
C LEU A 346 -29.75 12.06 -5.91
N LEU A 347 -29.70 11.60 -4.66
CA LEU A 347 -28.82 10.50 -4.26
C LEU A 347 -29.64 9.21 -4.17
N VAL A 348 -29.24 8.17 -4.88
CA VAL A 348 -29.77 6.82 -4.76
C VAL A 348 -28.77 5.97 -4.01
N VAL A 349 -29.20 5.33 -2.93
CA VAL A 349 -28.39 4.38 -2.17
C VAL A 349 -28.84 2.98 -2.54
N VAL A 350 -27.91 2.12 -2.94
CA VAL A 350 -28.12 0.67 -3.09
C VAL A 350 -27.28 -0.02 -2.02
N ASP A 351 -27.92 -0.38 -0.91
CA ASP A 351 -27.28 -1.06 0.22
C ASP A 351 -27.47 -2.57 0.14
N GLY A 352 -26.37 -3.33 0.17
CA GLY A 352 -26.40 -4.78 0.11
C GLY A 352 -26.96 -5.35 -1.21
N PRO A 353 -26.47 -4.95 -2.41
CA PRO A 353 -26.93 -5.52 -3.68
C PRO A 353 -26.76 -7.05 -3.77
N GLU A 354 -25.96 -7.67 -2.90
CA GLU A 354 -25.83 -9.12 -2.76
C GLU A 354 -27.14 -9.85 -2.46
N GLU A 355 -28.14 -9.12 -1.95
CA GLU A 355 -29.49 -9.61 -1.68
C GLU A 355 -30.36 -9.68 -2.94
N MET A 356 -29.82 -9.30 -4.10
CA MET A 356 -30.58 -9.33 -5.35
C MET A 356 -30.88 -10.76 -5.79
N PRO A 357 -32.00 -11.00 -6.48
CA PRO A 357 -32.32 -12.31 -7.01
C PRO A 357 -31.23 -12.84 -7.97
N PRO A 358 -30.88 -14.14 -7.93
CA PRO A 358 -29.82 -14.72 -8.75
C PRO A 358 -29.99 -14.48 -10.27
N LEU A 359 -31.23 -14.47 -10.76
CA LEU A 359 -31.55 -14.20 -12.17
C LEU A 359 -31.14 -12.78 -12.61
N LEU A 360 -31.25 -11.79 -11.71
CA LEU A 360 -30.78 -10.43 -12.00
C LEU A 360 -29.25 -10.38 -12.00
N ALA A 361 -28.60 -11.05 -11.05
CA ALA A 361 -27.14 -11.15 -10.97
C ALA A 361 -26.53 -11.70 -12.28
N HIS A 362 -27.20 -12.64 -12.95
CA HIS A 362 -26.76 -13.14 -14.26
C HIS A 362 -26.91 -12.14 -15.42
N ARG A 363 -27.79 -11.15 -15.29
CA ARG A 363 -28.01 -10.09 -16.29
C ARG A 363 -27.42 -8.75 -15.89
N LEU A 364 -26.52 -8.76 -14.89
CA LEU A 364 -25.99 -7.56 -14.25
C LEU A 364 -25.29 -6.60 -15.22
N ALA A 365 -24.65 -7.10 -16.27
CA ALA A 365 -24.01 -6.25 -17.28
C ALA A 365 -25.00 -5.34 -18.01
N GLY A 366 -26.17 -5.89 -18.40
CA GLY A 366 -27.24 -5.12 -19.04
C GLY A 366 -27.85 -4.11 -18.07
N TRP A 367 -28.13 -4.56 -16.85
CA TRP A 367 -28.71 -3.72 -15.78
C TRP A 367 -27.79 -2.54 -15.39
N THR A 368 -26.48 -2.81 -15.26
CA THR A 368 -25.46 -1.81 -14.90
C THR A 368 -25.33 -0.74 -15.98
N ARG A 369 -25.34 -1.13 -17.25
CA ARG A 369 -25.27 -0.21 -18.38
C ARG A 369 -26.52 0.69 -18.46
N ALA A 370 -27.71 0.11 -18.38
CA ALA A 370 -28.97 0.88 -18.41
C ALA A 370 -29.07 1.84 -17.22
N THR A 371 -28.65 1.39 -16.02
CA THR A 371 -28.56 2.24 -14.83
C THR A 371 -27.59 3.40 -15.04
N ALA A 372 -26.40 3.16 -15.57
CA ALA A 372 -25.42 4.22 -15.85
C ALA A 372 -25.87 5.22 -16.93
N GLU A 373 -26.66 4.79 -17.91
CA GLU A 373 -27.28 5.66 -18.92
C GLU A 373 -28.35 6.56 -18.28
N TRP A 374 -29.25 5.99 -17.46
CA TRP A 374 -30.30 6.75 -16.79
C TRP A 374 -29.77 7.77 -15.77
N LEU A 375 -28.77 7.38 -14.95
CA LEU A 375 -28.14 8.27 -13.97
C LEU A 375 -27.53 9.51 -14.64
N ARG A 376 -26.88 9.33 -15.80
CA ARG A 376 -26.29 10.45 -16.57
C ARG A 376 -27.35 11.34 -17.21
N ALA A 377 -28.44 10.76 -17.73
CA ALA A 377 -29.51 11.52 -18.37
C ALA A 377 -30.27 12.43 -17.41
N HIS A 378 -30.36 12.07 -16.13
CA HIS A 378 -31.16 12.79 -15.11
C HIS A 378 -30.30 13.44 -14.00
N GLU A 379 -28.98 13.52 -14.20
CA GLU A 379 -28.02 14.07 -13.22
C GLU A 379 -28.15 13.46 -11.80
N VAL A 380 -28.40 12.16 -11.73
CA VAL A 380 -28.58 11.43 -10.47
C VAL A 380 -27.26 10.79 -10.04
N ARG A 381 -26.98 10.84 -8.73
CA ARG A 381 -25.83 10.19 -8.11
C ARG A 381 -26.25 8.91 -7.41
N MET A 382 -25.42 7.87 -7.48
CA MET A 382 -25.68 6.59 -6.84
C MET A 382 -24.49 6.12 -5.99
N VAL A 383 -24.76 5.69 -4.76
CA VAL A 383 -23.77 4.99 -3.92
C VAL A 383 -24.18 3.53 -3.81
N VAL A 384 -23.25 2.63 -4.13
CA VAL A 384 -23.43 1.18 -3.99
C VAL A 384 -22.58 0.71 -2.83
N ALA A 385 -23.22 0.31 -1.73
CA ALA A 385 -22.54 -0.25 -0.57
C ALA A 385 -22.58 -1.77 -0.63
N CYS A 386 -21.41 -2.40 -0.77
CA CYS A 386 -21.32 -3.83 -1.00
C CYS A 386 -19.99 -4.42 -0.48
N ARG A 387 -19.87 -5.73 -0.58
CA ARG A 387 -18.69 -6.51 -0.23
C ARG A 387 -17.63 -6.37 -1.32
N PRO A 388 -16.34 -6.49 -0.98
CA PRO A 388 -15.25 -6.46 -1.95
C PRO A 388 -15.46 -7.41 -3.12
N GLU A 389 -15.93 -8.62 -2.84
CA GLU A 389 -16.09 -9.70 -3.81
C GLU A 389 -17.23 -9.40 -4.80
N HIS A 390 -18.29 -8.72 -4.36
CA HIS A 390 -19.36 -8.27 -5.25
C HIS A 390 -18.86 -7.12 -6.14
N TRP A 391 -18.18 -6.13 -5.55
CA TRP A 391 -17.71 -4.95 -6.28
C TRP A 391 -16.63 -5.26 -7.31
N GLU A 392 -15.77 -6.27 -7.05
CA GLU A 392 -14.77 -6.73 -8.01
C GLU A 392 -15.40 -7.07 -9.37
N THR A 393 -16.58 -7.70 -9.34
CA THR A 393 -17.33 -8.06 -10.56
C THR A 393 -18.22 -6.91 -11.01
N ALA A 394 -19.08 -6.38 -10.15
CA ALA A 394 -20.06 -5.36 -10.50
C ALA A 394 -19.42 -4.03 -10.94
N GLY A 395 -18.35 -3.61 -10.24
CA GLY A 395 -17.61 -2.39 -10.53
C GLY A 395 -16.95 -2.43 -11.91
N ALA A 396 -16.49 -3.59 -12.37
CA ALA A 396 -15.87 -3.76 -13.68
C ALA A 396 -16.86 -3.66 -14.85
N LEU A 397 -18.17 -3.81 -14.59
CA LEU A 397 -19.23 -3.72 -15.60
C LEU A 397 -19.64 -2.28 -15.92
N TYR A 398 -19.25 -1.30 -15.09
CA TYR A 398 -19.58 0.10 -15.34
C TYR A 398 -18.78 0.68 -16.53
N PRO A 399 -19.43 1.45 -17.42
CA PRO A 399 -18.72 2.12 -18.50
C PRO A 399 -17.62 3.07 -18.00
N PRO A 400 -16.49 3.25 -18.73
CA PRO A 400 -15.43 4.17 -18.35
C PRO A 400 -15.94 5.58 -18.07
N GLY A 401 -15.46 6.21 -16.99
CA GLY A 401 -15.88 7.55 -16.58
C GLY A 401 -17.16 7.60 -15.72
N THR A 402 -17.86 6.48 -15.54
CA THR A 402 -19.05 6.42 -14.66
C THR A 402 -18.69 6.35 -13.18
N LEU A 403 -17.61 5.65 -12.85
CA LEU A 403 -17.17 5.48 -11.47
C LEU A 403 -16.44 6.72 -10.97
N HIS A 404 -16.80 7.15 -9.76
CA HIS A 404 -16.04 8.13 -9.00
C HIS A 404 -14.64 7.57 -8.67
N ARG A 405 -13.62 8.40 -8.86
CA ARG A 405 -12.24 8.04 -8.54
C ARG A 405 -11.87 8.69 -7.19
N PRO A 406 -11.85 7.91 -6.10
CA PRO A 406 -11.49 8.44 -4.80
C PRO A 406 -10.00 8.82 -4.76
N GLU A 407 -9.62 9.66 -3.79
CA GLU A 407 -8.23 10.08 -3.59
C GLU A 407 -7.33 8.87 -3.30
N ARG A 408 -7.88 7.89 -2.57
CA ARG A 408 -7.20 6.63 -2.20
C ARG A 408 -8.03 5.43 -2.66
N PRO A 409 -7.89 5.00 -3.92
CA PRO A 409 -8.65 3.88 -4.44
C PRO A 409 -8.29 2.58 -3.73
N ALA A 410 -9.29 1.71 -3.59
CA ALA A 410 -9.10 0.35 -3.12
C ALA A 410 -8.21 -0.43 -4.11
N GLY A 411 -6.95 -0.70 -3.73
CA GLY A 411 -6.06 -1.53 -4.53
C GLY A 411 -6.66 -2.92 -4.81
N GLY A 412 -6.48 -3.40 -6.05
CA GLY A 412 -7.00 -4.69 -6.52
C GLY A 412 -8.49 -4.69 -6.90
N LEU A 413 -9.18 -3.55 -6.84
CA LEU A 413 -10.60 -3.42 -7.20
C LEU A 413 -10.81 -2.30 -8.22
N PRO A 414 -11.94 -2.31 -8.96
CA PRO A 414 -12.42 -1.13 -9.66
C PRO A 414 -12.53 0.08 -8.70
N PRO A 415 -12.39 1.33 -9.18
CA PRO A 415 -12.40 2.53 -8.33
C PRO A 415 -13.51 2.51 -7.27
N ALA A 416 -13.10 2.49 -5.99
CA ALA A 416 -13.97 2.38 -4.84
C ALA A 416 -13.31 2.88 -3.57
N VAL A 417 -14.13 3.30 -2.62
CA VAL A 417 -13.74 3.68 -1.26
C VAL A 417 -13.76 2.43 -0.39
N ARG A 418 -12.60 2.06 0.15
CA ARG A 418 -12.49 0.89 1.04
C ARG A 418 -12.79 1.28 2.49
N LEU A 419 -13.82 0.69 3.05
CA LEU A 419 -14.16 0.77 4.47
C LEU A 419 -13.54 -0.41 5.22
N GLY A 420 -12.70 -0.10 6.21
CA GLY A 420 -12.08 -1.08 7.09
C GLY A 420 -12.52 -0.93 8.55
N ASP A 421 -11.83 -1.62 9.44
CA ASP A 421 -11.94 -1.41 10.88
C ASP A 421 -11.58 0.04 11.26
N LEU A 422 -12.04 0.45 12.43
CA LEU A 422 -11.76 1.78 12.98
C LEU A 422 -10.26 1.96 13.23
N THR A 423 -9.78 3.20 13.14
CA THR A 423 -8.45 3.53 13.69
C THR A 423 -8.46 3.36 15.21
N ALA A 424 -7.29 3.30 15.85
CA ALA A 424 -7.20 3.19 17.31
C ALA A 424 -7.99 4.31 18.02
N GLU A 425 -7.81 5.55 17.59
CA GLU A 425 -8.51 6.72 18.13
C GLU A 425 -10.03 6.65 17.91
N GLN A 426 -10.47 6.22 16.72
CA GLN A 426 -11.90 6.06 16.42
C GLN A 426 -12.52 4.93 17.25
N ALA A 427 -11.78 3.84 17.46
CA ALA A 427 -12.21 2.70 18.25
C ALA A 427 -12.33 3.06 19.75
N GLU A 428 -11.39 3.82 20.30
CA GLU A 428 -11.45 4.35 21.66
C GLU A 428 -12.70 5.23 21.85
N ARG A 429 -12.93 6.18 20.94
CA ARG A 429 -14.13 7.04 20.96
C ARG A 429 -15.42 6.23 20.82
N ALA A 430 -15.42 5.16 20.02
CA ALA A 430 -16.58 4.27 19.88
C ALA A 430 -16.83 3.50 21.18
N ALA A 431 -15.77 2.94 21.78
CA ALA A 431 -15.84 2.23 23.05
C ALA A 431 -16.37 3.13 24.18
N GLU A 432 -15.91 4.38 24.27
CA GLU A 432 -16.42 5.38 25.22
C GLU A 432 -17.92 5.64 25.04
N ARG A 433 -18.37 5.87 23.80
CA ARG A 433 -19.81 6.07 23.48
C ARG A 433 -20.68 4.86 23.80
N TYR A 434 -20.13 3.66 23.64
CA TYR A 434 -20.80 2.41 23.95
C TYR A 434 -20.67 1.99 25.43
N GLY A 435 -19.92 2.73 26.26
CA GLY A 435 -19.70 2.39 27.66
C GLY A 435 -18.85 1.12 27.87
N ILE A 436 -17.95 0.80 26.93
CA ILE A 436 -17.07 -0.37 26.98
C ILE A 436 -15.77 0.02 27.71
N PRO A 437 -15.42 -0.63 28.84
CA PRO A 437 -14.20 -0.32 29.56
C PRO A 437 -12.92 -0.61 28.75
N PRO A 438 -11.82 0.15 28.93
CA PRO A 438 -10.54 -0.14 28.31
C PRO A 438 -10.06 -1.56 28.63
N GLY A 439 -9.61 -2.29 27.60
CA GLY A 439 -9.12 -3.66 27.77
C GLY A 439 -10.20 -4.70 28.10
N ALA A 440 -11.48 -4.40 27.91
CA ALA A 440 -12.59 -5.35 28.07
C ALA A 440 -12.80 -6.29 26.87
N ILE A 441 -11.96 -6.19 25.83
CA ILE A 441 -12.03 -6.97 24.59
C ILE A 441 -10.62 -7.51 24.26
N ALA A 442 -10.56 -8.64 23.56
CA ALA A 442 -9.29 -9.23 23.15
C ALA A 442 -8.50 -8.30 22.19
N PRO A 443 -7.17 -8.16 22.32
CA PRO A 443 -6.37 -7.36 21.41
C PRO A 443 -6.56 -7.79 19.95
N GLY A 444 -6.77 -6.82 19.06
CA GLY A 444 -6.98 -7.07 17.63
C GLY A 444 -8.45 -7.30 17.23
N HIS A 445 -9.37 -7.30 18.18
CA HIS A 445 -10.83 -7.28 17.97
C HIS A 445 -11.47 -5.96 18.42
N ASP A 446 -10.69 -5.10 19.07
CA ASP A 446 -11.05 -3.82 19.67
C ASP A 446 -11.41 -2.70 18.68
N ARG A 447 -11.23 -2.95 17.38
CA ARG A 447 -11.43 -1.94 16.32
C ARG A 447 -12.59 -2.25 15.38
N HIS A 448 -13.20 -3.42 15.50
CA HIS A 448 -14.24 -3.86 14.59
C HIS A 448 -15.61 -3.28 15.02
N PRO A 449 -16.27 -2.42 14.22
CA PRO A 449 -17.48 -1.70 14.62
C PRO A 449 -18.62 -2.60 15.10
N LEU A 450 -18.93 -3.67 14.36
CA LEU A 450 -20.01 -4.58 14.73
C LEU A 450 -19.70 -5.29 16.05
N THR A 451 -18.46 -5.74 16.26
CA THR A 451 -18.06 -6.39 17.52
C THR A 451 -18.25 -5.45 18.71
N LEU A 452 -17.87 -4.18 18.59
CA LEU A 452 -18.07 -3.18 19.65
C LEU A 452 -19.56 -2.97 19.94
N SER A 453 -20.39 -2.79 18.91
CA SER A 453 -21.83 -2.60 19.06
C SER A 453 -22.51 -3.81 19.74
N LEU A 454 -22.23 -5.02 19.27
CA LEU A 454 -22.80 -6.24 19.84
C LEU A 454 -22.30 -6.50 21.27
N LEU A 455 -21.03 -6.21 21.57
CA LEU A 455 -20.49 -6.32 22.92
C LEU A 455 -21.18 -5.34 23.87
N ALA A 456 -21.48 -4.13 23.43
CA ALA A 456 -22.22 -3.15 24.23
C ALA A 456 -23.62 -3.67 24.60
N GLU A 457 -24.34 -4.25 23.63
CA GLU A 457 -25.65 -4.88 23.88
C GLU A 457 -25.56 -6.05 24.86
N VAL A 458 -24.55 -6.92 24.71
CA VAL A 458 -24.33 -8.05 25.60
C VAL A 458 -24.00 -7.57 27.02
N ARG A 459 -23.12 -6.59 27.18
CA ARG A 459 -22.75 -6.03 28.48
C ARG A 459 -23.93 -5.33 29.16
N ALA A 460 -24.77 -4.62 28.40
CA ALA A 460 -25.98 -3.99 28.93
C ALA A 460 -26.99 -5.02 29.47
N ALA A 461 -26.95 -6.26 28.99
CA ALA A 461 -27.80 -7.35 29.47
C ALA A 461 -27.18 -8.17 30.61
N LEU A 462 -25.88 -8.00 30.88
CA LEU A 462 -25.12 -8.73 31.90
C LEU A 462 -24.89 -7.86 33.16
N PRO A 463 -24.61 -8.48 34.33
CA PRO A 463 -24.11 -7.74 35.48
C PRO A 463 -22.79 -7.00 35.17
N PRO A 464 -22.52 -5.84 35.80
CA PRO A 464 -21.35 -5.00 35.47
C PRO A 464 -20.00 -5.69 35.67
N ASP A 465 -19.93 -6.66 36.59
CA ASP A 465 -18.70 -7.31 37.04
C ASP A 465 -18.38 -8.64 36.32
N VAL A 466 -19.03 -8.95 35.19
CA VAL A 466 -18.71 -10.18 34.44
C VAL A 466 -17.27 -10.13 33.92
N PRO A 467 -16.38 -11.06 34.34
CA PRO A 467 -14.99 -11.07 33.93
C PRO A 467 -14.84 -11.60 32.50
N GLY A 468 -13.81 -11.14 31.78
CA GLY A 468 -13.43 -11.67 30.47
C GLY A 468 -12.92 -10.61 29.51
N ARG A 469 -12.23 -11.05 28.45
CA ARG A 469 -11.80 -10.23 27.31
C ARG A 469 -12.19 -10.95 26.03
N PRO A 470 -13.48 -10.97 25.67
CA PRO A 470 -13.93 -11.80 24.57
C PRO A 470 -13.35 -11.36 23.23
N GLY A 471 -13.13 -12.32 22.33
CA GLY A 471 -12.89 -12.05 20.90
C GLY A 471 -14.21 -11.86 20.13
N THR A 472 -14.13 -11.48 18.85
CA THR A 472 -15.31 -11.26 17.98
C THR A 472 -16.28 -12.45 18.01
N GLU A 473 -15.78 -13.67 17.98
CA GLU A 473 -16.63 -14.86 17.91
C GLU A 473 -17.36 -15.18 19.21
N GLU A 474 -16.71 -14.95 20.35
CA GLU A 474 -17.34 -15.08 21.66
C GLU A 474 -18.42 -14.01 21.84
N VAL A 475 -18.21 -12.82 21.28
CA VAL A 475 -19.22 -11.77 21.21
C VAL A 475 -20.39 -12.17 20.31
N LEU A 476 -20.14 -12.75 19.13
CA LEU A 476 -21.20 -13.26 18.23
C LEU A 476 -22.03 -14.36 18.91
N ALA A 477 -21.37 -15.31 19.59
CA ALA A 477 -22.04 -16.37 20.33
C ALA A 477 -22.90 -15.80 21.48
N ALA A 478 -22.33 -14.92 22.31
CA ALA A 478 -23.05 -14.30 23.42
C ALA A 478 -24.23 -13.43 22.95
N HIS A 479 -24.06 -12.71 21.83
CA HIS A 479 -25.14 -11.94 21.22
C HIS A 479 -26.25 -12.85 20.67
N LEU A 480 -25.90 -13.96 20.00
CA LEU A 480 -26.88 -14.93 19.52
C LEU A 480 -27.70 -15.52 20.68
N ASP A 481 -27.04 -15.91 21.77
CA ASP A 481 -27.70 -16.42 22.98
C ASP A 481 -28.63 -15.37 23.61
N LEU A 482 -28.18 -14.12 23.71
CA LEU A 482 -28.98 -13.01 24.21
C LEU A 482 -30.22 -12.76 23.32
N THR A 483 -30.04 -12.77 22.00
CA THR A 483 -31.14 -12.56 21.05
C THR A 483 -32.14 -13.72 21.09
N CYS A 484 -31.68 -14.97 21.18
CA CYS A 484 -32.55 -16.14 21.39
C CYS A 484 -33.32 -16.04 22.71
N LEU A 485 -32.70 -15.53 23.78
CA LEU A 485 -33.36 -15.27 25.05
C LEU A 485 -34.42 -14.17 24.93
N ARG A 486 -34.13 -13.04 24.26
CA ARG A 486 -35.09 -11.96 24.01
C ARG A 486 -36.30 -12.44 23.19
N ILE A 487 -36.07 -13.23 22.15
CA ILE A 487 -37.13 -13.86 21.35
C ILE A 487 -37.99 -14.77 22.24
N ALA A 488 -37.38 -15.63 23.04
CA ALA A 488 -38.09 -16.52 23.96
C ALA A 488 -38.91 -15.74 25.02
N VAL A 489 -38.40 -14.62 25.52
CA VAL A 489 -39.13 -13.73 26.44
C VAL A 489 -40.37 -13.13 25.75
N ARG A 490 -40.24 -12.65 24.50
CA ARG A 490 -41.38 -12.08 23.76
C ARG A 490 -42.46 -13.13 23.47
N ILE A 491 -42.06 -14.32 23.02
CA ILE A 491 -42.98 -15.44 22.79
C ILE A 491 -43.64 -15.85 24.12
N GLY A 492 -42.85 -16.01 25.19
CA GLY A 492 -43.34 -16.41 26.51
C GLY A 492 -44.29 -15.41 27.17
N ALA A 493 -44.18 -14.11 26.83
CA ALA A 493 -45.09 -13.07 27.30
C ALA A 493 -46.47 -13.12 26.64
N GLN A 494 -46.55 -13.65 25.41
CA GLN A 494 -47.78 -13.84 24.63
C GLN A 494 -48.42 -15.22 24.83
N ALA A 495 -47.70 -16.18 25.41
CA ALA A 495 -48.20 -17.53 25.70
C ALA A 495 -49.22 -17.54 26.86
N ASP A 496 -50.18 -18.47 26.80
CA ASP A 496 -51.15 -18.74 27.87
C ASP A 496 -51.00 -20.19 28.39
N PRO A 497 -50.62 -20.42 29.66
CA PRO A 497 -50.20 -19.43 30.66
C PRO A 497 -48.81 -18.83 30.36
N ARG A 498 -48.57 -17.60 30.82
CA ARG A 498 -47.29 -16.89 30.63
C ARG A 498 -46.11 -17.67 31.20
N LEU A 499 -45.07 -17.85 30.38
CA LEU A 499 -43.87 -18.59 30.77
C LEU A 499 -42.93 -17.74 31.62
N ARG A 500 -42.29 -18.34 32.65
CA ARG A 500 -41.32 -17.66 33.53
C ARG A 500 -40.12 -18.56 33.86
N GLY A 501 -39.00 -17.92 34.22
CA GLY A 501 -37.81 -18.60 34.76
C GLY A 501 -37.27 -19.72 33.86
N ALA A 502 -37.19 -20.94 34.39
CA ALA A 502 -36.64 -22.09 33.67
C ALA A 502 -37.39 -22.45 32.38
N ALA A 503 -38.70 -22.15 32.30
CA ALA A 503 -39.47 -22.40 31.08
C ALA A 503 -39.02 -21.50 29.92
N VAL A 504 -38.69 -20.22 30.21
CA VAL A 504 -38.14 -19.29 29.22
C VAL A 504 -36.75 -19.73 28.78
N ARG A 505 -35.91 -20.24 29.69
CA ARG A 505 -34.59 -20.78 29.32
C ARG A 505 -34.69 -22.00 28.40
N ARG A 506 -35.62 -22.93 28.65
CA ARG A 506 -35.87 -24.06 27.75
C ARG A 506 -36.39 -23.59 26.38
N LEU A 507 -37.25 -22.58 26.36
CA LEU A 507 -37.73 -21.98 25.12
C LEU A 507 -36.58 -21.30 24.35
N ALA A 508 -35.69 -20.58 25.03
CA ALA A 508 -34.51 -19.98 24.42
C ALA A 508 -33.60 -21.04 23.77
N ALA A 509 -33.36 -22.18 24.44
CA ALA A 509 -32.62 -23.30 23.86
C ALA A 509 -33.34 -23.89 22.62
N LYS A 510 -34.68 -23.96 22.64
CA LYS A 510 -35.47 -24.37 21.46
C LYS A 510 -35.34 -23.37 20.31
N VAL A 511 -35.42 -22.07 20.61
CA VAL A 511 -35.23 -20.99 19.62
C VAL A 511 -33.84 -21.09 19.01
N ALA A 512 -32.79 -21.24 19.83
CA ALA A 512 -31.42 -21.42 19.34
C ALA A 512 -31.32 -22.64 18.40
N GLY A 513 -31.93 -23.78 18.75
CA GLY A 513 -32.01 -24.95 17.88
C GLY A 513 -32.67 -24.66 16.52
N GLN A 514 -33.78 -23.91 16.50
CA GLN A 514 -34.44 -23.50 15.25
C GLN A 514 -33.60 -22.52 14.43
N VAL A 515 -32.85 -21.63 15.09
CA VAL A 515 -31.95 -20.68 14.41
C VAL A 515 -30.77 -21.41 13.77
N HIS A 516 -30.19 -22.40 14.44
CA HIS A 516 -29.16 -23.24 13.83
C HIS A 516 -29.70 -24.05 12.65
N GLU A 517 -30.93 -24.52 12.71
CA GLU A 517 -31.58 -25.18 11.57
C GLU A 517 -31.86 -24.20 10.42
N ALA A 518 -32.30 -22.97 10.73
CA ALA A 518 -32.45 -21.91 9.73
C ALA A 518 -31.12 -21.63 9.01
N ALA A 519 -30.01 -21.51 9.76
CA ALA A 519 -28.68 -21.33 9.19
C ALA A 519 -28.26 -22.50 8.28
N ARG A 520 -28.58 -23.75 8.65
CA ARG A 520 -28.34 -24.92 7.80
C ARG A 520 -29.12 -24.83 6.49
N ARG A 521 -30.40 -24.48 6.54
CA ARG A 521 -31.26 -24.36 5.34
C ARG A 521 -30.83 -23.20 4.43
N CYS A 522 -30.29 -22.11 4.98
CA CYS A 522 -29.71 -21.01 4.21
C CYS A 522 -28.48 -21.40 3.37
N LEU A 523 -27.80 -22.52 3.68
CA LEU A 523 -26.70 -23.05 2.86
C LEU A 523 -27.18 -23.80 1.60
N GLY A 524 -28.49 -24.05 1.50
CA GLY A 524 -29.10 -24.65 0.31
C GLY A 524 -29.06 -23.76 -0.93
N PRO A 525 -29.78 -24.13 -2.00
CA PRO A 525 -29.72 -23.46 -3.30
C PRO A 525 -30.23 -22.00 -3.30
N GLY A 526 -30.82 -21.52 -2.19
CA GLY A 526 -31.30 -20.16 -1.99
C GLY A 526 -30.22 -19.09 -1.75
N GLN A 527 -28.94 -19.38 -2.02
CA GLN A 527 -27.83 -18.42 -1.99
C GLN A 527 -27.69 -17.63 -0.67
N GLY A 528 -27.98 -18.25 0.48
CA GLY A 528 -27.92 -17.59 1.78
C GLY A 528 -29.26 -17.10 2.33
N GLU A 529 -30.34 -17.25 1.55
CA GLU A 529 -31.72 -16.94 1.97
C GLU A 529 -32.45 -18.20 2.46
N LEU A 530 -33.34 -17.98 3.42
CA LEU A 530 -34.37 -18.92 3.84
C LEU A 530 -35.65 -18.57 3.09
N ASP A 531 -36.16 -19.49 2.27
CA ASP A 531 -37.42 -19.27 1.57
C ASP A 531 -38.58 -19.08 2.57
N ARG A 532 -39.68 -18.48 2.09
CA ARG A 532 -40.83 -18.16 2.94
C ARG A 532 -41.50 -19.39 3.56
N ALA A 533 -41.49 -20.53 2.87
CA ALA A 533 -42.11 -21.75 3.37
C ALA A 533 -41.28 -22.36 4.51
N ALA A 534 -39.96 -22.45 4.33
CA ALA A 534 -39.02 -22.90 5.33
C ALA A 534 -38.98 -21.95 6.54
N PHE A 535 -39.11 -20.63 6.34
CA PHE A 535 -39.23 -19.68 7.45
C PHE A 535 -40.49 -19.91 8.27
N GLU A 536 -41.65 -20.09 7.64
CA GLU A 536 -42.91 -20.34 8.36
C GLU A 536 -42.91 -21.70 9.07
N GLU A 537 -42.24 -22.70 8.52
CA GLU A 537 -42.06 -24.00 9.16
C GLU A 537 -41.26 -23.89 10.47
N LEU A 538 -40.14 -23.15 10.44
CA LEU A 538 -39.26 -22.98 11.61
C LEU A 538 -39.81 -21.96 12.62
N PHE A 539 -40.50 -20.92 12.13
CA PHE A 539 -41.00 -19.79 12.92
C PHE A 539 -42.47 -19.47 12.59
N PRO A 540 -43.45 -20.22 13.12
CA PRO A 540 -44.85 -20.07 12.70
C PRO A 540 -45.48 -18.73 13.09
N TRP A 541 -46.12 -18.03 12.15
CA TRP A 541 -46.86 -16.78 12.40
C TRP A 541 -47.93 -16.93 13.48
N ARG A 542 -48.69 -18.04 13.46
CA ARG A 542 -49.81 -18.30 14.38
C ARG A 542 -49.42 -18.33 15.85
N THR A 543 -48.16 -18.63 16.13
CA THR A 543 -47.62 -18.76 17.49
C THR A 543 -46.83 -17.53 17.93
N GLY A 544 -46.75 -16.49 17.10
CA GLY A 544 -45.99 -15.27 17.36
C GLY A 544 -44.48 -15.41 17.17
N TRP A 545 -43.97 -16.59 16.76
CA TRP A 545 -42.54 -16.83 16.58
C TRP A 545 -41.94 -15.95 15.47
N ALA A 546 -42.57 -15.93 14.28
CA ALA A 546 -42.16 -15.07 13.17
C ALA A 546 -42.07 -13.60 13.60
N SER A 547 -43.14 -13.07 14.23
CA SER A 547 -43.15 -11.69 14.71
C SER A 547 -42.03 -11.45 15.73
N ALA A 548 -41.79 -12.37 16.65
CA ALA A 548 -40.75 -12.19 17.66
C ALA A 548 -39.33 -12.14 17.05
N VAL A 549 -39.04 -13.04 16.10
CA VAL A 549 -37.74 -13.10 15.40
C VAL A 549 -37.51 -11.85 14.56
N LEU A 550 -38.52 -11.41 13.79
CA LEU A 550 -38.43 -10.21 12.95
C LEU A 550 -38.30 -8.93 13.78
N THR A 551 -39.01 -8.83 14.91
CA THR A 551 -38.92 -7.65 15.79
C THR A 551 -37.62 -7.60 16.58
N GLU A 552 -36.99 -8.74 16.91
CA GLU A 552 -35.62 -8.74 17.46
C GLU A 552 -34.54 -8.57 16.37
N GLY A 553 -34.91 -8.55 15.09
CA GLY A 553 -33.99 -8.29 13.98
C GLY A 553 -33.00 -9.41 13.69
N LEU A 554 -33.20 -10.61 14.28
CA LEU A 554 -32.32 -11.76 14.04
C LEU A 554 -32.39 -12.21 12.57
N LEU A 555 -33.61 -12.31 12.04
CA LEU A 555 -33.87 -12.46 10.61
C LEU A 555 -34.60 -11.23 10.10
N VAL A 556 -34.33 -10.85 8.85
CA VAL A 556 -34.95 -9.73 8.15
C VAL A 556 -35.46 -10.19 6.78
N PRO A 557 -36.53 -9.57 6.25
CA PRO A 557 -37.00 -9.85 4.89
C PRO A 557 -35.92 -9.52 3.85
N ALA A 558 -35.70 -10.44 2.92
CA ALA A 558 -34.77 -10.31 1.79
C ALA A 558 -35.38 -10.95 0.53
N GLY A 559 -35.64 -10.15 -0.50
CA GLY A 559 -36.31 -10.60 -1.72
C GLY A 559 -37.63 -11.33 -1.43
N ALA A 560 -37.69 -12.60 -1.83
CA ALA A 560 -38.84 -13.48 -1.62
C ALA A 560 -38.80 -14.28 -0.30
N GLY A 561 -37.71 -14.16 0.48
CA GLY A 561 -37.45 -14.92 1.69
C GLY A 561 -36.92 -14.08 2.86
N TYR A 562 -36.06 -14.68 3.67
CA TYR A 562 -35.51 -14.11 4.89
C TYR A 562 -34.02 -14.44 5.04
N ARG A 563 -33.26 -13.56 5.70
CA ARG A 563 -31.83 -13.74 5.97
C ARG A 563 -31.45 -13.21 7.35
N PHE A 564 -30.25 -13.54 7.83
CA PHE A 564 -29.73 -12.96 9.06
C PHE A 564 -29.55 -11.44 8.95
N GLY A 565 -30.02 -10.70 9.96
CA GLY A 565 -29.98 -9.23 9.97
C GLY A 565 -28.55 -8.67 9.94
N HIS A 566 -27.62 -9.37 10.59
CA HIS A 566 -26.19 -9.09 10.47
C HIS A 566 -25.52 -10.13 9.57
N GLU A 567 -24.94 -9.66 8.48
CA GLU A 567 -24.20 -10.46 7.51
C GLU A 567 -23.10 -11.33 8.15
N GLU A 568 -22.27 -10.74 9.02
CA GLU A 568 -21.16 -11.46 9.66
C GLU A 568 -21.66 -12.55 10.63
N LEU A 569 -22.73 -12.26 11.38
CA LEU A 569 -23.37 -13.25 12.25
C LEU A 569 -23.93 -14.40 11.42
N GLY A 570 -24.60 -14.09 10.31
CA GLY A 570 -25.10 -15.08 9.37
C GLY A 570 -24.00 -15.98 8.83
N ASP A 571 -22.90 -15.39 8.33
CA ASP A 571 -21.76 -16.12 7.80
C ASP A 571 -21.11 -17.01 8.87
N TRP A 572 -21.01 -16.54 10.12
CA TRP A 572 -20.47 -17.31 11.25
C TRP A 572 -21.34 -18.51 11.63
N VAL A 573 -22.65 -18.35 11.82
CA VAL A 573 -23.55 -19.46 12.17
C VAL A 573 -23.67 -20.46 11.02
N GLN A 574 -23.71 -19.98 9.78
CA GLN A 574 -23.77 -20.83 8.58
C GLN A 574 -22.48 -21.63 8.41
N GLY A 575 -21.30 -21.00 8.58
CA GLY A 575 -20.01 -21.68 8.51
C GLY A 575 -19.88 -22.81 9.53
N ALA A 576 -20.55 -22.72 10.68
CA ALA A 576 -20.57 -23.78 11.69
C ALA A 576 -21.28 -25.08 11.24
N HIS A 577 -22.15 -24.99 10.22
CA HIS A 577 -22.93 -26.10 9.66
C HIS A 577 -22.51 -26.51 8.24
N LEU A 578 -21.58 -25.77 7.62
CA LEU A 578 -21.10 -26.06 6.28
C LEU A 578 -20.21 -27.31 6.26
N ASP A 579 -20.50 -28.23 5.35
CA ASP A 579 -19.56 -29.29 4.98
C ASP A 579 -18.45 -28.67 4.12
N LEU A 580 -17.32 -28.38 4.75
CA LEU A 580 -16.20 -27.70 4.12
C LEU A 580 -15.60 -28.53 2.96
N ASP A 581 -15.49 -29.85 3.11
CA ASP A 581 -14.85 -30.69 2.09
C ASP A 581 -15.74 -30.78 0.84
N ALA A 582 -17.07 -30.94 1.03
CA ALA A 582 -18.02 -30.89 -0.08
C ALA A 582 -18.04 -29.51 -0.76
N ALA A 583 -17.96 -28.42 0.02
CA ALA A 583 -17.92 -27.06 -0.51
C ALA A 583 -16.65 -26.79 -1.32
N LEU A 584 -15.47 -27.12 -0.78
CA LEU A 584 -14.19 -26.98 -1.49
C LEU A 584 -14.15 -27.85 -2.74
N HIS A 585 -14.72 -29.06 -2.69
CA HIS A 585 -14.83 -29.89 -3.88
C HIS A 585 -15.69 -29.22 -4.96
N SER A 586 -16.88 -28.73 -4.63
CA SER A 586 -17.78 -28.08 -5.59
C SER A 586 -17.21 -26.78 -6.17
N LEU A 587 -16.57 -25.95 -5.33
CA LEU A 587 -16.08 -24.62 -5.72
C LEU A 587 -14.73 -24.67 -6.43
N VAL A 588 -13.86 -25.62 -6.05
CA VAL A 588 -12.45 -25.64 -6.48
C VAL A 588 -12.01 -27.00 -7.03
N HIS A 589 -12.14 -28.09 -6.26
CA HIS A 589 -11.47 -29.35 -6.61
C HIS A 589 -12.08 -30.13 -7.78
N ARG A 590 -13.40 -30.02 -7.99
CA ARG A 590 -14.11 -30.65 -9.13
C ARG A 590 -13.52 -30.23 -10.48
N TRP A 591 -12.92 -29.05 -10.55
CA TRP A 591 -12.47 -28.43 -11.80
C TRP A 591 -11.01 -28.74 -12.16
N HIS A 592 -10.25 -29.43 -11.30
CA HIS A 592 -8.84 -29.78 -11.58
C HIS A 592 -8.42 -31.22 -11.22
N ALA A 593 -9.34 -32.06 -10.72
CA ALA A 593 -9.10 -33.48 -10.59
C ALA A 593 -9.03 -34.10 -12.00
N ASP A 594 -7.89 -34.71 -12.35
CA ASP A 594 -7.70 -35.37 -13.64
C ASP A 594 -8.73 -36.50 -13.83
N GLY A 595 -9.50 -36.41 -14.91
CA GLY A 595 -10.50 -37.40 -15.30
C GLY A 595 -11.93 -36.99 -14.99
N ALA A 596 -12.44 -35.96 -15.67
CA ALA A 596 -13.84 -35.98 -16.04
C ALA A 596 -14.04 -37.19 -16.96
N SER A 597 -14.35 -38.35 -16.37
CA SER A 597 -15.18 -39.32 -17.05
C SER A 597 -16.37 -38.54 -17.61
N ASP A 598 -16.62 -38.71 -18.90
CA ASP A 598 -17.93 -38.55 -19.51
C ASP A 598 -18.96 -39.32 -18.68
N GLU A 599 -19.41 -38.77 -17.55
CA GLU A 599 -20.75 -39.06 -17.07
C GLU A 599 -21.67 -38.27 -17.99
N PRO A 600 -22.47 -38.95 -18.84
CA PRO A 600 -23.41 -38.26 -19.69
C PRO A 600 -24.36 -37.49 -18.78
N ALA A 601 -24.47 -36.18 -19.02
CA ALA A 601 -25.51 -35.37 -18.40
C ALA A 601 -26.85 -36.12 -18.52
N PRO A 602 -27.62 -36.30 -17.43
CA PRO A 602 -28.94 -36.91 -17.53
C PRO A 602 -29.76 -36.10 -18.55
N ALA A 603 -30.42 -36.82 -19.45
CA ALA A 603 -31.17 -36.26 -20.56
C ALA A 603 -32.13 -35.14 -20.09
N PRO A 604 -32.37 -34.10 -20.90
CA PRO A 604 -33.24 -32.99 -20.52
C PRO A 604 -34.68 -33.49 -20.42
N GLN A 605 -35.13 -33.80 -19.21
CA GLN A 605 -36.54 -33.98 -18.90
C GLN A 605 -37.05 -32.67 -18.28
N ASP A 606 -37.96 -32.05 -19.03
CA ASP A 606 -38.83 -30.91 -18.73
C ASP A 606 -38.21 -29.52 -18.39
N PRO A 607 -38.66 -28.44 -19.07
CA PRO A 607 -38.13 -27.09 -18.90
C PRO A 607 -38.85 -26.34 -17.78
N VAL A 608 -38.80 -26.80 -16.52
CA VAL A 608 -39.31 -26.01 -15.38
C VAL A 608 -38.56 -26.36 -14.08
N GLU A 609 -37.32 -25.86 -13.89
CA GLU A 609 -36.74 -25.50 -12.58
C GLU A 609 -35.29 -24.97 -12.71
N PRO A 610 -34.95 -23.79 -12.15
CA PRO A 610 -33.60 -23.22 -12.21
C PRO A 610 -32.68 -23.87 -11.16
N ARG A 611 -32.16 -25.06 -11.44
CA ARG A 611 -31.44 -25.86 -10.41
C ARG A 611 -29.91 -25.82 -10.40
N ASN A 612 -29.20 -25.01 -11.22
CA ASN A 612 -27.72 -24.95 -11.13
C ASN A 612 -27.15 -23.58 -11.55
N LEU A 613 -27.43 -22.52 -10.78
CA LEU A 613 -26.66 -21.27 -10.89
C LEU A 613 -25.38 -21.38 -10.03
N PRO A 614 -24.24 -20.83 -10.48
CA PRO A 614 -23.00 -20.86 -9.70
C PRO A 614 -23.16 -20.13 -8.36
N VAL A 615 -22.42 -20.57 -7.35
CA VAL A 615 -22.38 -19.90 -6.05
C VAL A 615 -21.72 -18.52 -6.22
N PRO A 616 -22.40 -17.41 -5.89
CA PRO A 616 -21.82 -16.07 -6.01
C PRO A 616 -20.61 -15.87 -5.10
N ARG A 617 -19.59 -15.18 -5.62
CA ARG A 617 -18.33 -14.85 -4.92
C ARG A 617 -18.50 -14.17 -3.56
N HIS A 618 -19.56 -13.37 -3.39
CA HIS A 618 -19.85 -12.68 -2.13
C HIS A 618 -20.26 -13.62 -0.99
N ARG A 619 -20.57 -14.90 -1.29
CA ARG A 619 -20.84 -15.99 -0.34
C ARG A 619 -19.56 -16.68 0.16
N ILE A 620 -18.41 -16.00 0.06
CA ILE A 620 -17.15 -16.50 0.62
C ILE A 620 -17.15 -16.59 2.16
N GLY A 621 -17.96 -15.78 2.83
CA GLY A 621 -18.02 -15.67 4.29
C GLY A 621 -18.21 -17.01 5.03
N PRO A 622 -19.28 -17.79 4.76
CA PRO A 622 -19.50 -19.08 5.44
C PRO A 622 -18.36 -20.08 5.22
N VAL A 623 -17.76 -20.10 4.03
CA VAL A 623 -16.62 -20.98 3.71
C VAL A 623 -15.39 -20.58 4.52
N LEU A 624 -15.10 -19.29 4.63
CA LEU A 624 -14.02 -18.77 5.47
C LEU A 624 -14.25 -19.10 6.94
N GLN A 625 -15.47 -18.92 7.44
CA GLN A 625 -15.82 -19.25 8.82
C GLN A 625 -15.66 -20.75 9.10
N ALA A 626 -16.02 -21.61 8.15
CA ALA A 626 -15.77 -23.06 8.25
C ALA A 626 -14.26 -23.39 8.28
N MET A 627 -13.43 -22.72 7.48
CA MET A 627 -11.96 -22.86 7.53
C MET A 627 -11.37 -22.44 8.89
N LEU A 628 -11.80 -21.30 9.44
CA LEU A 628 -11.36 -20.81 10.75
C LEU A 628 -11.87 -21.70 11.91
N LEU A 629 -13.03 -22.33 11.74
CA LEU A 629 -13.58 -23.28 12.69
C LEU A 629 -12.84 -24.63 12.65
N LEU A 630 -12.39 -25.07 11.47
CA LEU A 630 -11.58 -26.28 11.30
C LEU A 630 -10.30 -26.21 12.12
N GLU A 631 -9.58 -25.09 12.04
CA GLU A 631 -8.35 -24.84 12.82
C GLU A 631 -8.58 -25.04 14.32
N ARG A 632 -9.71 -24.58 14.84
CA ARG A 632 -10.02 -24.64 16.27
C ARG A 632 -10.51 -26.01 16.73
N ARG A 633 -11.24 -26.73 15.87
CA ARG A 633 -11.77 -28.07 16.20
C ARG A 633 -10.75 -29.18 15.98
N GLN A 634 -9.92 -29.08 14.94
CA GLN A 634 -9.02 -30.16 14.49
C GLN A 634 -7.54 -29.75 14.49
N GLY A 635 -7.22 -28.51 14.82
CA GLY A 635 -5.85 -27.99 14.91
C GLY A 635 -5.31 -27.40 13.61
N HIS A 636 -4.19 -26.69 13.72
CA HIS A 636 -3.55 -25.97 12.59
C HIS A 636 -3.12 -26.87 11.44
N ALA A 637 -2.78 -28.15 11.71
CA ALA A 637 -2.34 -29.08 10.67
C ALA A 637 -3.44 -29.39 9.65
N ALA A 638 -4.69 -29.51 10.10
CA ALA A 638 -5.85 -29.75 9.23
C ALA A 638 -6.10 -28.55 8.29
N LEU A 639 -6.03 -27.32 8.84
CA LEU A 639 -6.16 -26.10 8.05
C LEU A 639 -5.01 -25.97 7.04
N ALA A 640 -3.76 -26.21 7.47
CA ALA A 640 -2.58 -26.10 6.62
C ALA A 640 -2.63 -27.08 5.43
N HIS A 641 -3.15 -28.30 5.64
CA HIS A 641 -3.32 -29.27 4.57
C HIS A 641 -4.32 -28.79 3.51
N ARG A 642 -5.51 -28.31 3.91
CA ARG A 642 -6.49 -27.72 2.96
C ARG A 642 -5.94 -26.50 2.24
N MET A 643 -5.16 -25.65 2.92
CA MET A 643 -4.49 -24.51 2.27
C MET A 643 -3.45 -24.96 1.24
N ALA A 644 -2.74 -26.06 1.48
CA ALA A 644 -1.82 -26.63 0.50
C ALA A 644 -2.57 -27.16 -0.73
N ASP A 645 -3.72 -27.82 -0.53
CA ASP A 645 -4.58 -28.30 -1.63
C ASP A 645 -5.10 -27.12 -2.48
N LEU A 646 -5.41 -25.97 -1.87
CA LEU A 646 -5.77 -24.74 -2.61
C LEU A 646 -4.61 -24.19 -3.45
N ILE A 647 -3.37 -24.26 -2.95
CA ILE A 647 -2.17 -23.86 -3.72
C ILE A 647 -1.99 -24.79 -4.92
N GLU A 648 -2.16 -26.09 -4.73
CA GLU A 648 -2.09 -27.06 -5.82
C GLU A 648 -3.19 -26.83 -6.86
N ALA A 649 -4.41 -26.53 -6.41
CA ALA A 649 -5.51 -26.16 -7.30
C ALA A 649 -5.16 -24.94 -8.17
N MET A 650 -4.59 -23.88 -7.59
CA MET A 650 -4.18 -22.69 -8.34
C MET A 650 -3.09 -22.95 -9.37
N ASP A 651 -2.19 -23.91 -9.13
CA ASP A 651 -1.18 -24.31 -10.11
C ASP A 651 -1.86 -24.94 -11.36
N ARG A 652 -2.85 -25.82 -11.13
CA ARG A 652 -3.56 -26.56 -12.18
C ARG A 652 -4.61 -25.71 -12.92
N LEU A 653 -5.27 -24.78 -12.22
CA LEU A 653 -6.31 -23.90 -12.76
C LEU A 653 -5.74 -22.68 -13.53
N SER A 654 -4.50 -22.74 -14.01
CA SER A 654 -3.84 -21.59 -14.66
C SER A 654 -4.60 -21.14 -15.92
N PRO A 655 -5.06 -19.87 -15.98
CA PRO A 655 -5.86 -19.40 -17.10
C PRO A 655 -5.01 -19.22 -18.36
N GLY A 656 -5.38 -19.92 -19.44
CA GLY A 656 -4.92 -19.68 -20.81
C GLY A 656 -5.91 -18.80 -21.60
N PRO A 657 -5.53 -18.28 -22.78
CA PRO A 657 -6.46 -17.58 -23.66
C PRO A 657 -7.61 -18.52 -24.08
N GLY A 658 -8.86 -18.12 -23.82
CA GLY A 658 -10.07 -18.93 -24.10
C GLY A 658 -10.54 -19.84 -22.95
N THR A 659 -9.98 -19.69 -21.75
CA THR A 659 -10.40 -20.46 -20.56
C THR A 659 -11.87 -20.22 -20.20
N GLU A 660 -12.61 -21.30 -19.90
CA GLU A 660 -14.00 -21.22 -19.44
C GLU A 660 -14.14 -20.32 -18.20
N GLU A 661 -15.22 -19.52 -18.15
CA GLU A 661 -15.54 -18.62 -17.03
C GLU A 661 -15.51 -19.35 -15.67
N ARG A 662 -15.91 -20.62 -15.65
CA ARG A 662 -15.93 -21.48 -14.46
C ARG A 662 -14.54 -21.82 -13.91
N LEU A 663 -13.55 -22.03 -14.77
CA LEU A 663 -12.17 -22.30 -14.34
C LEU A 663 -11.53 -21.04 -13.73
N THR A 664 -11.85 -19.87 -14.31
CA THR A 664 -11.45 -18.58 -13.75
C THR A 664 -12.09 -18.34 -12.39
N ASP A 665 -13.36 -18.72 -12.21
CA ASP A 665 -14.06 -18.64 -10.94
C ASP A 665 -13.46 -19.57 -9.87
N ALA A 666 -13.15 -20.82 -10.21
CA ALA A 666 -12.50 -21.77 -9.30
C ALA A 666 -11.12 -21.26 -8.85
N ALA A 667 -10.33 -20.67 -9.75
CA ALA A 667 -9.05 -20.05 -9.41
C ALA A 667 -9.22 -18.84 -8.47
N TRP A 668 -10.26 -18.03 -8.70
CA TRP A 668 -10.62 -16.93 -7.82
C TRP A 668 -10.94 -17.42 -6.40
N TRP A 669 -11.78 -18.45 -6.27
CA TRP A 669 -12.15 -19.07 -4.99
C TRP A 669 -10.92 -19.58 -4.24
N ALA A 670 -10.03 -20.31 -4.92
CA ALA A 670 -8.83 -20.85 -4.29
C ALA A 670 -7.90 -19.75 -3.76
N ALA A 671 -7.64 -18.71 -4.56
CA ALA A 671 -6.79 -17.60 -4.17
C ALA A 671 -7.40 -16.79 -3.01
N HIS A 672 -8.69 -16.46 -3.11
CA HIS A 672 -9.38 -15.65 -2.11
C HIS A 672 -9.54 -16.39 -0.78
N LEU A 673 -9.95 -17.66 -0.79
CA LEU A 673 -10.06 -18.47 0.43
C LEU A 673 -8.72 -18.61 1.14
N LEU A 674 -7.65 -18.86 0.40
CA LEU A 674 -6.29 -18.94 0.96
C LEU A 674 -5.86 -17.59 1.57
N ARG A 675 -5.99 -16.49 0.81
CA ARG A 675 -5.60 -15.13 1.22
C ARG A 675 -6.36 -14.69 2.47
N GLU A 676 -7.69 -14.78 2.42
CA GLU A 676 -8.59 -14.29 3.45
C GLU A 676 -8.51 -15.12 4.75
N SER A 677 -8.24 -16.44 4.64
CA SER A 677 -8.01 -17.30 5.81
C SER A 677 -6.67 -16.96 6.49
N LEU A 678 -5.58 -16.84 5.73
CA LEU A 678 -4.25 -16.51 6.27
C LEU A 678 -4.19 -15.12 6.92
N LEU A 679 -5.02 -14.17 6.49
CA LEU A 679 -5.12 -12.84 7.11
C LEU A 679 -5.94 -12.83 8.42
N ARG A 680 -6.83 -13.82 8.63
CA ARG A 680 -7.74 -13.88 9.78
C ARG A 680 -7.28 -14.82 10.90
N VAL A 681 -6.38 -15.77 10.63
CA VAL A 681 -5.78 -16.59 11.70
C VAL A 681 -5.08 -15.71 12.73
N ALA A 682 -5.26 -16.04 14.02
CA ALA A 682 -4.72 -15.24 15.12
C ALA A 682 -3.18 -15.27 15.15
N ASP A 683 -2.60 -16.42 14.80
CA ASP A 683 -1.16 -16.65 14.66
C ASP A 683 -0.90 -17.46 13.38
N ALA A 684 -0.16 -16.90 12.43
CA ALA A 684 0.15 -17.56 11.18
C ALA A 684 1.41 -18.44 11.23
N ARG A 685 2.13 -18.51 12.36
CA ARG A 685 3.34 -19.35 12.52
C ARG A 685 3.12 -20.83 12.18
N PRO A 686 2.00 -21.47 12.60
CA PRO A 686 1.73 -22.86 12.23
C PRO A 686 1.58 -23.07 10.71
N CYS A 687 1.23 -22.02 9.97
CA CYS A 687 1.09 -22.03 8.51
C CYS A 687 2.38 -21.67 7.76
N LEU A 688 3.54 -21.54 8.44
CA LEU A 688 4.81 -21.16 7.79
C LEU A 688 5.23 -22.12 6.66
N GLY A 689 4.94 -23.42 6.80
CA GLY A 689 5.19 -24.39 5.72
C GLY A 689 4.44 -24.02 4.44
N VAL A 690 3.14 -23.74 4.57
CA VAL A 690 2.25 -23.30 3.47
C VAL A 690 2.73 -21.97 2.88
N LEU A 691 3.07 -20.99 3.73
CA LEU A 691 3.58 -19.69 3.30
C LEU A 691 4.90 -19.79 2.53
N ARG A 692 5.81 -20.69 2.94
CA ARG A 692 7.07 -20.95 2.22
C ARG A 692 6.80 -21.60 0.86
N VAL A 693 5.83 -22.51 0.77
CA VAL A 693 5.41 -23.13 -0.50
C VAL A 693 4.82 -22.06 -1.43
N LEU A 694 3.92 -21.21 -0.92
CA LEU A 694 3.31 -20.10 -1.66
C LEU A 694 4.37 -19.13 -2.19
N ALA A 695 5.31 -18.70 -1.33
CA ALA A 695 6.41 -17.83 -1.74
C ALA A 695 7.28 -18.48 -2.83
N GLY A 696 7.59 -19.77 -2.69
CA GLY A 696 8.34 -20.52 -3.71
C GLY A 696 7.60 -20.66 -5.04
N ARG A 697 6.26 -20.77 -5.04
CA ARG A 697 5.44 -20.80 -6.28
C ARG A 697 5.41 -19.43 -6.96
N ILE A 698 5.20 -18.35 -6.20
CA ILE A 698 5.25 -16.97 -6.71
C ILE A 698 6.59 -16.69 -7.38
N THR A 699 7.70 -17.00 -6.69
CA THR A 699 9.04 -16.76 -7.23
C THR A 699 9.32 -17.57 -8.49
N ARG A 700 9.00 -18.88 -8.51
CA ARG A 700 9.19 -19.71 -9.70
C ARG A 700 8.38 -19.22 -10.90
N ARG A 701 7.12 -18.82 -10.67
CA ARG A 701 6.23 -18.33 -11.74
C ARG A 701 6.65 -16.97 -12.28
N SER A 702 7.06 -16.05 -11.39
CA SER A 702 7.60 -14.75 -11.79
C SER A 702 8.86 -14.91 -12.68
N LEU A 703 9.78 -15.78 -12.28
CA LEU A 703 11.02 -16.02 -13.02
C LEU A 703 10.77 -16.68 -14.39
N SER A 704 9.83 -17.63 -14.46
CA SER A 704 9.52 -18.36 -15.70
C SER A 704 8.66 -17.55 -16.68
N GLY A 705 7.80 -16.66 -16.17
CA GLY A 705 6.80 -15.91 -16.96
C GLY A 705 7.21 -14.48 -17.34
N GLY A 706 8.45 -14.06 -17.09
CA GLY A 706 8.93 -12.71 -17.45
C GLY A 706 8.47 -11.60 -16.48
N GLY A 707 8.19 -11.95 -15.22
CA GLY A 707 7.92 -11.02 -14.13
C GLY A 707 6.49 -11.09 -13.56
N PRO A 708 6.14 -10.15 -12.66
CA PRO A 708 4.91 -10.21 -11.86
C PRO A 708 3.59 -10.16 -12.65
N ALA A 709 3.61 -9.82 -13.94
CA ALA A 709 2.40 -9.81 -14.78
C ALA A 709 1.93 -11.23 -15.16
N ALA A 710 2.80 -12.24 -15.07
CA ALA A 710 2.51 -13.64 -15.42
C ALA A 710 2.13 -14.51 -14.20
N LEU A 711 1.90 -13.90 -13.04
CA LEU A 711 1.59 -14.61 -11.79
C LEU A 711 0.21 -15.30 -11.80
N GLY A 712 -0.70 -14.91 -12.70
CA GLY A 712 -2.06 -15.45 -12.74
C GLY A 712 -2.76 -15.29 -11.38
N PRO A 713 -3.37 -16.34 -10.81
CA PRO A 713 -4.06 -16.25 -9.51
C PRO A 713 -3.13 -15.85 -8.35
N TYR A 714 -1.81 -16.01 -8.50
CA TYR A 714 -0.84 -15.61 -7.49
C TYR A 714 -0.60 -14.10 -7.40
N ALA A 715 -1.12 -13.30 -8.34
CA ALA A 715 -1.03 -11.84 -8.32
C ALA A 715 -1.70 -11.23 -7.07
N GLU A 716 -2.64 -11.96 -6.45
CA GLU A 716 -3.32 -11.58 -5.21
C GLU A 716 -2.38 -11.45 -3.99
N PHE A 717 -1.21 -12.10 -4.03
CA PHE A 717 -0.28 -12.21 -2.89
C PHE A 717 0.90 -11.22 -2.99
N GLY A 718 0.60 -9.95 -3.28
CA GLY A 718 1.61 -8.87 -3.37
C GLY A 718 2.22 -8.47 -2.00
N PRO A 719 3.15 -7.50 -1.97
CA PRO A 719 3.88 -7.14 -0.73
C PRO A 719 2.98 -6.70 0.44
N TRP A 720 1.82 -6.11 0.14
CA TRP A 720 0.84 -5.71 1.15
C TRP A 720 0.31 -6.92 1.95
N PHE A 721 0.14 -8.07 1.31
CA PHE A 721 -0.37 -9.29 1.94
C PHE A 721 0.61 -9.80 3.01
N TRP A 722 1.87 -9.99 2.62
CA TRP A 722 2.94 -10.46 3.50
C TRP A 722 3.19 -9.54 4.70
N ARG A 723 2.98 -8.23 4.53
CA ARG A 723 3.06 -7.25 5.63
C ARG A 723 1.91 -7.36 6.62
N ARG A 724 0.72 -7.77 6.19
CA ARG A 724 -0.47 -7.86 7.05
C ARG A 724 -0.57 -9.19 7.80
N LEU A 725 0.21 -10.20 7.41
CA LEU A 725 0.26 -11.48 8.13
C LEU A 725 0.72 -11.29 9.59
N ARG A 726 0.01 -11.96 10.52
CA ARG A 726 0.33 -12.00 11.95
C ARG A 726 1.48 -13.00 12.17
N LEU A 727 2.70 -12.52 11.94
CA LEU A 727 3.95 -13.26 12.11
C LEU A 727 4.96 -12.42 12.92
N PRO A 728 5.88 -13.08 13.65
CA PRO A 728 7.03 -12.38 14.20
C PRO A 728 7.97 -11.90 13.08
N GLU A 729 8.83 -10.92 13.38
CA GLU A 729 9.66 -10.26 12.36
C GLU A 729 10.63 -11.21 11.66
N ASP A 730 11.22 -12.16 12.38
CA ASP A 730 12.17 -13.13 11.84
C ASP A 730 11.57 -13.96 10.71
N ASP A 731 10.40 -14.56 10.95
CA ASP A 731 9.66 -15.35 9.97
C ASP A 731 9.19 -14.49 8.79
N ARG A 732 8.69 -13.28 9.06
CA ARG A 732 8.24 -12.37 8.00
C ARG A 732 9.40 -11.96 7.09
N ILE A 733 10.54 -11.60 7.66
CA ILE A 733 11.73 -11.19 6.91
C ILE A 733 12.30 -12.40 6.13
N ASP A 734 12.30 -13.63 6.68
CA ASP A 734 12.67 -14.82 5.90
C ASP A 734 11.74 -15.07 4.69
N LEU A 735 10.44 -14.87 4.85
CA LEU A 735 9.48 -15.00 3.73
C LEU A 735 9.71 -13.92 2.66
N LEU A 736 9.90 -12.66 3.07
CA LEU A 736 10.22 -11.58 2.13
C LEU A 736 11.53 -11.85 1.39
N ARG A 737 12.57 -12.36 2.06
CA ARG A 737 13.83 -12.79 1.43
C ARG A 737 13.60 -13.73 0.25
N ARG A 738 12.72 -14.72 0.43
CA ARG A 738 12.40 -15.73 -0.61
C ARG A 738 11.60 -15.16 -1.78
N LEU A 739 10.91 -14.04 -1.57
CA LEU A 739 10.09 -13.34 -2.56
C LEU A 739 10.86 -12.27 -3.34
N LEU A 740 12.00 -11.80 -2.84
CA LEU A 740 12.85 -10.81 -3.54
C LEU A 740 13.15 -11.19 -5.00
N PRO A 741 13.47 -12.46 -5.34
CA PRO A 741 13.70 -12.82 -6.75
C PRO A 741 12.44 -12.70 -7.64
N ALA A 742 11.25 -12.56 -7.05
CA ALA A 742 10.01 -12.30 -7.77
C ALA A 742 9.78 -10.81 -8.06
N ASP A 743 10.58 -9.90 -7.51
CA ASP A 743 10.46 -8.45 -7.73
C ASP A 743 10.62 -8.10 -9.22
N GLY A 744 9.81 -7.18 -9.72
CA GLY A 744 9.96 -6.65 -11.08
C GLY A 744 10.93 -5.46 -11.15
N ALA A 745 11.23 -5.02 -12.38
CA ALA A 745 11.81 -3.69 -12.59
C ALA A 745 10.89 -2.61 -11.99
N PRO A 746 11.44 -1.46 -11.54
CA PRO A 746 10.64 -0.34 -11.04
C PRO A 746 9.55 0.03 -12.05
N ARG A 747 8.27 -0.04 -11.64
CA ARG A 747 7.15 0.41 -12.47
C ARG A 747 6.86 1.89 -12.21
N ALA A 748 6.46 2.61 -13.25
CA ALA A 748 6.03 4.01 -13.16
C ALA A 748 4.78 4.18 -12.26
N ASP A 749 3.95 3.14 -12.13
CA ASP A 749 2.67 3.16 -11.42
C ASP A 749 2.78 3.09 -9.88
N GLY A 750 3.99 3.17 -9.31
CA GLY A 750 4.19 3.18 -7.85
C GLY A 750 3.87 1.84 -7.16
N ALA A 751 3.77 0.74 -7.90
CA ALA A 751 3.55 -0.60 -7.33
C ALA A 751 4.73 -0.99 -6.42
N GLU A 752 4.42 -1.24 -5.14
CA GLU A 752 5.39 -1.63 -4.12
C GLU A 752 6.09 -2.96 -4.49
N ARG A 753 7.41 -3.01 -4.29
CA ARG A 753 8.20 -4.24 -4.36
C ARG A 753 8.34 -4.92 -2.99
N TYR A 754 8.73 -6.19 -2.97
CA TYR A 754 9.04 -6.89 -1.72
C TYR A 754 10.22 -6.24 -1.00
N LEU A 755 11.24 -5.74 -1.73
CA LEU A 755 12.33 -4.96 -1.13
C LEU A 755 11.84 -3.65 -0.47
N ASP A 756 10.85 -2.97 -1.06
CA ASP A 756 10.25 -1.76 -0.47
C ASP A 756 9.51 -2.08 0.84
N ALA A 757 8.85 -3.24 0.89
CA ALA A 757 8.21 -3.72 2.12
C ALA A 757 9.25 -3.98 3.22
N VAL A 758 10.41 -4.57 2.90
CA VAL A 758 11.53 -4.76 3.83
C VAL A 758 12.08 -3.41 4.30
N SER A 759 12.28 -2.45 3.39
CA SER A 759 12.74 -1.09 3.69
C SER A 759 11.80 -0.34 4.65
N ARG A 760 10.48 -0.53 4.54
CA ARG A 760 9.50 0.01 5.49
C ARG A 760 9.56 -0.68 6.85
N ARG A 761 9.75 -2.01 6.90
CA ARG A 761 9.93 -2.72 8.18
C ARG A 761 11.22 -2.29 8.88
N LEU A 762 12.30 -2.10 8.12
CA LEU A 762 13.57 -1.58 8.60
C LEU A 762 13.41 -0.19 9.23
N ALA A 763 12.61 0.69 8.60
CA ALA A 763 12.29 2.00 9.18
C ALA A 763 11.51 1.91 10.50
N ALA A 764 10.61 0.92 10.64
CA ALA A 764 9.78 0.74 11.83
C ALA A 764 10.51 0.04 12.99
N HIS A 765 11.36 -0.96 12.70
CA HIS A 765 12.07 -1.77 13.69
C HIS A 765 13.55 -1.94 13.30
N PRO A 766 14.34 -0.86 13.30
CA PRO A 766 15.69 -0.86 12.73
C PRO A 766 16.60 -1.91 13.38
N ARG A 767 16.63 -1.97 14.71
CA ARG A 767 17.48 -2.90 15.48
C ARG A 767 17.26 -4.37 15.10
N THR A 768 16.00 -4.79 15.05
CA THR A 768 15.63 -6.18 14.76
C THR A 768 15.90 -6.52 13.30
N VAL A 769 15.52 -5.65 12.37
CA VAL A 769 15.60 -5.94 10.93
C VAL A 769 17.05 -5.86 10.42
N GLN A 770 17.89 -4.97 10.96
CA GLN A 770 19.32 -4.92 10.61
C GLN A 770 20.03 -6.25 10.90
N ALA A 771 19.83 -6.81 12.09
CA ALA A 771 20.39 -8.11 12.46
C ALA A 771 19.87 -9.26 11.57
N LEU A 772 18.59 -9.22 11.17
CA LEU A 772 18.01 -10.21 10.26
C LEU A 772 18.56 -10.09 8.83
N LEU A 773 18.79 -8.87 8.33
CA LEU A 773 19.38 -8.62 7.01
C LEU A 773 20.83 -9.09 6.92
N CYS A 774 21.60 -9.02 8.01
CA CYS A 774 22.97 -9.57 8.03
C CYS A 774 22.99 -11.09 7.76
N ARG A 775 21.92 -11.81 8.12
CA ARG A 775 21.76 -13.25 7.81
C ARG A 775 21.55 -13.53 6.33
N TRP A 776 21.29 -12.51 5.51
CA TRP A 776 21.06 -12.65 4.07
C TRP A 776 22.37 -12.62 3.27
N PHE A 777 23.51 -12.29 3.90
CA PHE A 777 24.77 -12.14 3.17
C PHE A 777 25.28 -13.39 2.47
N THR A 778 24.79 -14.58 2.87
CA THR A 778 25.10 -15.85 2.21
C THR A 778 24.12 -16.22 1.10
N ASP A 779 23.07 -15.44 0.87
CA ASP A 779 22.02 -15.73 -0.11
C ASP A 779 22.36 -15.13 -1.48
N GLU A 780 22.99 -15.93 -2.32
CA GLU A 780 23.37 -15.54 -3.69
C GLU A 780 22.27 -15.81 -4.73
N SER A 781 21.01 -15.92 -4.30
CA SER A 781 19.87 -16.03 -5.22
C SER A 781 19.80 -14.83 -6.16
N PRO A 782 19.69 -15.04 -7.49
CA PRO A 782 19.73 -13.95 -8.45
C PRO A 782 18.44 -13.11 -8.41
N LEU A 783 18.60 -11.80 -8.54
CA LEU A 783 17.51 -10.83 -8.71
C LEU A 783 17.42 -10.43 -10.19
N PRO A 784 16.21 -10.15 -10.71
CA PRO A 784 16.05 -9.69 -12.09
C PRO A 784 16.70 -8.31 -12.27
N ALA A 785 17.72 -8.25 -13.13
CA ALA A 785 18.41 -7.03 -13.51
C ALA A 785 17.77 -6.41 -14.76
N ALA A 786 17.76 -5.08 -14.84
CA ALA A 786 17.50 -4.39 -16.10
C ALA A 786 18.60 -4.79 -17.11
N GLY A 787 18.21 -5.16 -18.34
CA GLY A 787 19.14 -5.65 -19.35
C GLY A 787 20.29 -4.65 -19.60
N GLY A 788 21.53 -5.15 -19.63
CA GLY A 788 22.72 -4.37 -19.98
C GLY A 788 23.77 -4.18 -18.87
N LEU A 789 23.51 -4.59 -17.63
CA LEU A 789 24.52 -4.55 -16.56
C LEU A 789 25.30 -5.88 -16.45
N PRO A 790 26.65 -5.85 -16.42
CA PRO A 790 27.48 -7.06 -16.29
C PRO A 790 27.44 -7.70 -14.89
N ILE A 791 26.78 -7.07 -13.91
CA ILE A 791 26.72 -7.52 -12.51
C ILE A 791 25.41 -8.26 -12.27
N ARG A 792 25.48 -9.54 -11.88
CA ARG A 792 24.34 -10.28 -11.35
C ARG A 792 23.97 -9.70 -9.98
N LEU A 793 22.82 -9.03 -9.89
CA LEU A 793 22.26 -8.60 -8.61
C LEU A 793 21.80 -9.83 -7.82
N THR A 794 22.15 -9.92 -6.54
CA THR A 794 21.75 -11.02 -5.65
C THR A 794 21.03 -10.51 -4.41
N VAL A 795 20.33 -11.39 -3.70
CA VAL A 795 19.67 -11.07 -2.42
C VAL A 795 20.70 -10.53 -1.41
N ALA A 796 21.88 -11.13 -1.31
CA ALA A 796 22.98 -10.67 -0.46
C ALA A 796 23.43 -9.25 -0.82
N ALA A 797 23.60 -8.95 -2.12
CA ALA A 797 23.98 -7.60 -2.58
C ALA A 797 22.88 -6.57 -2.28
N ALA A 798 21.60 -6.93 -2.45
CA ALA A 798 20.48 -6.06 -2.11
C ALA A 798 20.38 -5.78 -0.61
N ALA A 799 20.63 -6.78 0.26
CA ALA A 799 20.69 -6.59 1.70
C ALA A 799 21.82 -5.63 2.10
N GLN A 800 23.02 -5.84 1.56
CA GLN A 800 24.17 -4.98 1.79
C GLN A 800 23.90 -3.53 1.36
N ALA A 801 23.34 -3.34 0.17
CA ALA A 801 22.97 -2.03 -0.35
C ALA A 801 21.87 -1.35 0.49
N LEU A 802 20.85 -2.10 0.94
CA LEU A 802 19.77 -1.56 1.76
C LEU A 802 20.27 -1.13 3.15
N LEU A 803 21.13 -1.93 3.78
CA LEU A 803 21.75 -1.59 5.07
C LEU A 803 22.61 -0.32 4.96
N TYR A 804 23.37 -0.19 3.87
CA TYR A 804 24.18 1.01 3.62
C TYR A 804 23.32 2.25 3.33
N ALA A 805 22.28 2.10 2.50
CA ALA A 805 21.39 3.20 2.11
C ALA A 805 20.52 3.71 3.27
N ARG A 806 20.21 2.85 4.25
CA ARG A 806 19.38 3.18 5.43
C ARG A 806 20.18 3.11 6.74
N ARG A 807 21.50 3.36 6.67
CA ARG A 807 22.41 3.28 7.82
C ARG A 807 22.04 4.27 8.93
N ASP A 808 21.50 5.42 8.56
CA ASP A 808 21.13 6.56 9.40
C ASP A 808 20.06 6.22 10.46
N LEU A 809 19.25 5.19 10.24
CA LEU A 809 18.15 4.81 11.13
C LEU A 809 18.61 4.37 12.53
N ALA A 810 19.69 3.59 12.61
CA ALA A 810 20.24 3.07 13.86
C ALA A 810 21.68 2.57 13.62
N VAL A 811 22.63 3.51 13.40
CA VAL A 811 24.01 3.17 13.05
C VAL A 811 24.70 2.36 14.16
N ASP A 812 24.47 2.71 15.43
CA ASP A 812 25.06 1.98 16.56
C ASP A 812 24.61 0.51 16.58
N ASP A 813 23.30 0.24 16.49
CA ASP A 813 22.78 -1.14 16.44
C ASP A 813 23.23 -1.90 15.18
N LEU A 814 23.37 -1.21 14.04
CA LEU A 814 23.92 -1.78 12.82
C LEU A 814 25.36 -2.26 13.02
N THR A 815 26.21 -1.45 13.65
CA THR A 815 27.61 -1.85 13.92
C THR A 815 27.68 -3.08 14.82
N GLU A 816 26.83 -3.18 15.85
CA GLU A 816 26.75 -4.36 16.72
C GLU A 816 26.31 -5.61 15.94
N ALA A 817 25.31 -5.48 15.06
CA ALA A 817 24.86 -6.60 14.22
C ALA A 817 25.92 -7.06 13.21
N LEU A 818 26.68 -6.13 12.63
CA LEU A 818 27.72 -6.42 11.65
C LEU A 818 28.93 -7.11 12.30
N VAL A 819 29.38 -6.67 13.48
CA VAL A 819 30.54 -7.28 14.16
C VAL A 819 30.24 -8.72 14.61
N ASP A 820 28.99 -9.01 14.96
CA ASP A 820 28.55 -10.37 15.31
C ASP A 820 28.39 -11.28 14.09
N THR A 821 28.40 -10.71 12.87
CA THR A 821 28.24 -11.44 11.62
C THR A 821 29.59 -11.71 10.97
N VAL A 822 30.06 -12.95 11.05
CA VAL A 822 31.32 -13.38 10.42
C VAL A 822 31.13 -13.55 8.90
N HIS A 823 31.18 -12.46 8.15
CA HIS A 823 31.02 -12.46 6.69
C HIS A 823 31.81 -11.34 5.99
N PRO A 824 32.44 -11.56 4.81
CA PRO A 824 33.19 -10.52 4.09
C PRO A 824 32.41 -9.23 3.84
N ARG A 825 31.15 -9.34 3.39
CA ARG A 825 30.23 -8.19 3.19
C ARG A 825 30.00 -7.37 4.46
N ALA A 826 30.01 -7.99 5.64
CA ALA A 826 29.88 -7.29 6.91
C ALA A 826 31.13 -6.47 7.23
N ALA A 827 32.31 -7.06 6.98
CA ALA A 827 33.59 -6.37 7.13
C ALA A 827 33.74 -5.20 6.12
N GLU A 828 33.28 -5.38 4.88
CA GLU A 828 33.22 -4.30 3.88
C GLU A 828 32.34 -3.15 4.37
N LEU A 829 31.11 -3.44 4.83
CA LEU A 829 30.22 -2.40 5.37
C LEU A 829 30.81 -1.69 6.59
N LEU A 830 31.43 -2.41 7.53
CA LEU A 830 32.10 -1.80 8.69
C LEU A 830 33.25 -0.89 8.25
N THR A 831 33.96 -1.26 7.18
CA THR A 831 35.03 -0.43 6.61
C THR A 831 34.45 0.83 5.95
N THR A 832 33.38 0.70 5.17
CA THR A 832 32.68 1.87 4.59
C THR A 832 32.05 2.76 5.66
N LEU A 833 31.52 2.19 6.75
CA LEU A 833 31.00 2.98 7.89
C LEU A 833 32.11 3.70 8.65
N ALA A 834 33.33 3.16 8.70
CA ALA A 834 34.49 3.90 9.18
C ALA A 834 34.75 5.16 8.35
N GLU A 835 34.35 5.10 7.07
CA GLU A 835 34.52 6.18 6.13
C GLU A 835 33.42 7.24 6.19
N ASP A 836 32.16 6.82 6.30
CA ASP A 836 31.03 7.76 6.22
C ASP A 836 30.52 8.20 7.60
N GLU A 837 30.64 7.35 8.63
CA GLU A 837 30.08 7.56 9.97
C GLU A 837 31.12 7.36 11.10
N PRO A 838 32.26 8.08 11.06
CA PRO A 838 33.41 7.79 11.93
C PRO A 838 33.10 7.93 13.44
N ALA A 839 32.23 8.86 13.82
CA ALA A 839 31.86 9.07 15.22
C ALA A 839 31.06 7.87 15.79
N ALA A 840 30.19 7.26 15.00
CA ALA A 840 29.44 6.07 15.41
C ALA A 840 30.37 4.86 15.56
N LEU A 841 31.29 4.67 14.62
CA LEU A 841 32.25 3.58 14.70
C LEU A 841 33.22 3.75 15.88
N CYS A 842 33.66 4.96 16.21
CA CYS A 842 34.51 5.20 17.39
C CYS A 842 33.82 4.74 18.70
N ARG A 843 32.51 5.03 18.85
CA ARG A 843 31.73 4.57 20.01
C ARG A 843 31.59 3.04 20.02
N ALA A 844 31.34 2.43 18.86
CA ALA A 844 31.23 0.98 18.74
C ALA A 844 32.55 0.27 19.11
N VAL A 845 33.67 0.77 18.59
CA VAL A 845 35.02 0.28 18.92
C VAL A 845 35.31 0.35 20.42
N ASP A 846 34.93 1.43 21.09
CA ASP A 846 35.10 1.56 22.55
C ASP A 846 34.26 0.54 23.33
N ARG A 847 33.02 0.29 22.90
CA ARG A 847 32.18 -0.78 23.49
C ARG A 847 32.81 -2.15 23.27
N TRP A 848 33.28 -2.45 22.06
CA TRP A 848 33.87 -3.74 21.71
C TRP A 848 35.21 -4.01 22.42
N ALA A 849 36.04 -2.98 22.61
CA ALA A 849 37.31 -3.08 23.35
C ALA A 849 37.10 -3.46 24.83
N ARG A 850 35.95 -3.08 25.40
CA ARG A 850 35.55 -3.38 26.78
C ARG A 850 34.75 -4.68 26.92
N ASP A 851 34.46 -5.40 25.83
CA ASP A 851 33.73 -6.67 25.88
C ASP A 851 34.65 -7.77 26.45
N ASP A 852 34.38 -8.18 27.69
CA ASP A 852 35.15 -9.19 28.41
C ASP A 852 34.89 -10.61 27.88
N GLU A 853 33.67 -10.90 27.45
CA GLU A 853 33.20 -12.25 27.13
C GLU A 853 33.61 -12.69 25.72
N ARG A 854 33.75 -11.75 24.76
CA ARG A 854 33.89 -12.06 23.33
C ARG A 854 35.22 -11.58 22.73
N PRO A 855 36.25 -12.44 22.61
CA PRO A 855 37.56 -12.04 22.05
C PRO A 855 37.48 -11.60 20.58
N ALA A 856 36.54 -12.13 19.79
CA ALA A 856 36.33 -11.73 18.40
C ALA A 856 35.95 -10.25 18.25
N ARG A 857 35.14 -9.70 19.18
CA ARG A 857 34.77 -8.28 19.18
C ARG A 857 35.97 -7.39 19.52
N ARG A 858 36.82 -7.81 20.47
CA ARG A 858 38.08 -7.09 20.77
C ARG A 858 39.03 -7.06 19.57
N ALA A 859 39.13 -8.17 18.82
CA ALA A 859 39.90 -8.22 17.59
C ALA A 859 39.34 -7.25 16.51
N ALA A 860 38.02 -7.21 16.33
CA ALA A 860 37.37 -6.25 15.44
C ALA A 860 37.59 -4.80 15.90
N ALA A 861 37.55 -4.54 17.21
CA ALA A 861 37.86 -3.23 17.78
C ALA A 861 39.28 -2.78 17.40
N ALA A 862 40.27 -3.66 17.54
CA ALA A 862 41.66 -3.34 17.20
C ALA A 862 41.83 -3.01 15.70
N VAL A 863 41.22 -3.82 14.82
CA VAL A 863 41.24 -3.59 13.36
C VAL A 863 40.59 -2.25 13.01
N HIS A 864 39.32 -2.05 13.40
CA HIS A 864 38.55 -0.87 13.02
C HIS A 864 39.04 0.41 13.72
N ALA A 865 39.59 0.33 14.94
CA ALA A 865 40.24 1.46 15.60
C ALA A 865 41.43 1.97 14.78
N SER A 866 42.30 1.06 14.30
CA SER A 866 43.49 1.43 13.54
C SER A 866 43.15 2.04 12.17
N LEU A 867 42.11 1.53 11.50
CA LEU A 867 41.58 2.07 10.25
C LEU A 867 40.98 3.47 10.45
N THR A 868 40.16 3.64 11.48
CA THR A 868 39.50 4.94 11.76
C THR A 868 40.50 5.99 12.21
N ALA A 869 41.54 5.60 12.96
CA ALA A 869 42.61 6.50 13.41
C ALA A 869 43.52 6.97 12.27
N ALA A 870 43.55 6.29 11.11
CA ALA A 870 44.30 6.72 9.94
C ALA A 870 43.75 8.01 9.30
N ARG A 871 42.58 8.48 9.74
CA ARG A 871 41.86 9.59 9.09
C ARG A 871 42.33 10.94 9.64
N PRO A 872 42.80 11.85 8.78
CA PRO A 872 43.42 13.10 9.22
C PRO A 872 42.43 14.11 9.83
N THR A 873 41.12 13.97 9.59
CA THR A 873 40.07 14.93 9.96
C THR A 873 39.21 14.51 11.16
N LEU A 874 39.66 13.56 11.98
CA LEU A 874 38.86 13.06 13.10
C LEU A 874 38.74 14.09 14.25
N PRO A 875 37.52 14.40 14.74
CA PRO A 875 37.31 15.31 15.86
C PRO A 875 38.09 14.92 17.12
N ALA A 876 38.41 15.90 17.97
CA ALA A 876 39.17 15.65 19.22
C ALA A 876 38.42 14.72 20.20
N ALA A 877 37.09 14.80 20.24
CA ALA A 877 36.25 13.93 21.07
C ALA A 877 36.33 12.46 20.64
N ASP A 878 36.20 12.19 19.33
CA ASP A 878 36.27 10.84 18.77
C ASP A 878 37.68 10.24 18.92
N ARG A 879 38.73 11.05 18.74
CA ARG A 879 40.11 10.65 19.05
C ARG A 879 40.29 10.24 20.51
N ALA A 880 39.66 10.95 21.45
CA ALA A 880 39.72 10.59 22.86
C ALA A 880 39.04 9.24 23.15
N VAL A 881 37.93 8.94 22.47
CA VAL A 881 37.25 7.63 22.56
C VAL A 881 38.14 6.51 22.02
N LEU A 882 38.73 6.67 20.83
CA LEU A 882 39.66 5.69 20.27
C LEU A 882 40.90 5.48 21.14
N ARG A 883 41.43 6.55 21.74
CA ARG A 883 42.53 6.48 22.72
C ARG A 883 42.12 5.62 23.92
N GLY A 884 40.94 5.84 24.48
CA GLY A 884 40.41 5.03 25.59
C GLY A 884 40.27 3.55 25.23
N ALA A 885 39.74 3.25 24.04
CA ALA A 885 39.61 1.89 23.53
C ALA A 885 40.98 1.20 23.36
N ALA A 886 41.96 1.89 22.75
CA ALA A 886 43.31 1.37 22.55
C ALA A 886 44.04 1.10 23.88
N LEU A 887 43.89 1.99 24.88
CA LEU A 887 44.43 1.77 26.22
C LEU A 887 43.77 0.57 26.91
N THR A 888 42.47 0.37 26.71
CA THR A 888 41.74 -0.80 27.25
C THR A 888 42.28 -2.10 26.66
N LEU A 889 42.51 -2.15 25.34
CA LEU A 889 43.11 -3.32 24.68
C LEU A 889 44.56 -3.58 25.15
N LEU A 890 45.37 -2.53 25.33
CA LEU A 890 46.76 -2.66 25.79
C LEU A 890 46.88 -3.06 27.27
N ALA A 891 45.93 -2.67 28.11
CA ALA A 891 45.91 -3.05 29.52
C ALA A 891 45.71 -4.56 29.73
N ARG A 892 45.21 -5.28 28.71
CA ARG A 892 44.94 -6.72 28.76
C ARG A 892 46.17 -7.50 28.26
N PRO A 893 46.81 -8.32 29.10
CA PRO A 893 47.97 -9.10 28.70
C PRO A 893 47.61 -10.25 27.75
N ASP A 894 46.41 -10.81 27.82
CA ASP A 894 45.99 -11.95 26.98
C ASP A 894 45.78 -11.58 25.50
N ASP A 895 45.60 -10.29 25.20
CA ASP A 895 45.31 -9.77 23.86
C ASP A 895 46.59 -9.26 23.14
N THR A 896 47.77 -9.85 23.43
CA THR A 896 49.06 -9.42 22.84
C THR A 896 49.06 -9.32 21.31
N ALA A 897 48.31 -10.18 20.63
CA ALA A 897 48.15 -10.17 19.17
C ALA A 897 47.45 -8.90 18.63
N LEU A 898 46.74 -8.16 19.49
CA LEU A 898 46.01 -6.93 19.15
C LEU A 898 46.80 -5.66 19.48
N HIS A 899 47.88 -5.79 20.27
CA HIS A 899 48.66 -4.65 20.78
C HIS A 899 49.29 -3.81 19.66
N ALA A 900 49.70 -4.43 18.54
CA ALA A 900 50.24 -3.70 17.39
C ALA A 900 49.25 -2.67 16.82
N GLN A 901 47.98 -3.04 16.71
CA GLN A 901 46.93 -2.16 16.19
C GLN A 901 46.52 -1.09 17.21
N ALA A 902 46.45 -1.45 18.49
CA ALA A 902 46.22 -0.48 19.56
C ALA A 902 47.34 0.57 19.65
N LEU A 903 48.60 0.15 19.51
CA LEU A 903 49.76 1.06 19.46
C LEU A 903 49.71 1.98 18.23
N THR A 904 49.23 1.49 17.09
CA THR A 904 49.03 2.32 15.89
C THR A 904 48.09 3.49 16.17
N VAL A 905 46.99 3.26 16.88
CA VAL A 905 46.05 4.31 17.28
C VAL A 905 46.69 5.31 18.23
N LEU A 906 47.42 4.84 19.25
CA LEU A 906 48.06 5.72 20.25
C LEU A 906 49.21 6.54 19.67
N VAL A 907 49.95 6.01 18.69
CA VAL A 907 51.02 6.73 18.01
C VAL A 907 50.48 7.87 17.14
N ARG A 908 49.34 7.66 16.47
CA ARG A 908 48.66 8.70 15.68
C ARG A 908 47.98 9.78 16.51
N ASP A 909 47.74 9.52 17.79
CA ASP A 909 47.12 10.49 18.69
C ASP A 909 48.15 11.54 19.16
N PRO A 910 47.94 12.85 18.88
CA PRO A 910 48.92 13.89 19.22
C PRO A 910 49.23 14.01 20.71
N GLY A 911 48.30 13.61 21.58
CA GLY A 911 48.46 13.70 23.03
C GLY A 911 49.25 12.54 23.64
N THR A 912 49.36 11.40 22.95
CA THR A 912 49.97 10.17 23.49
C THR A 912 51.06 9.57 22.62
N GLY A 913 51.26 10.05 21.38
CA GLY A 913 52.15 9.45 20.41
C GLY A 913 53.59 9.30 20.89
N GLY A 914 54.19 10.37 21.44
CA GLY A 914 55.57 10.33 21.95
C GLY A 914 55.78 9.32 23.09
N ARG A 915 54.76 9.02 23.90
CA ARG A 915 54.85 8.07 25.01
C ARG A 915 54.86 6.62 24.53
N TYR A 916 54.07 6.28 23.51
CA TYR A 916 53.88 4.90 23.05
C TYR A 916 54.74 4.54 21.82
N LEU A 917 55.35 5.52 21.16
CA LEU A 917 56.24 5.31 20.01
C LEU A 917 57.37 4.31 20.28
N PRO A 918 58.12 4.35 21.41
CA PRO A 918 59.16 3.36 21.68
C PRO A 918 58.64 1.92 21.80
N GLN A 919 57.39 1.75 22.26
CA GLN A 919 56.75 0.44 22.32
C GLN A 919 56.31 -0.04 20.94
N ALA A 920 55.73 0.84 20.12
CA ALA A 920 55.36 0.53 18.73
C ALA A 920 56.59 0.14 17.88
N LEU A 921 57.70 0.87 18.00
CA LEU A 921 58.94 0.58 17.28
C LEU A 921 59.55 -0.79 17.66
N ARG A 922 59.42 -1.21 18.92
CA ARG A 922 59.84 -2.56 19.36
C ARG A 922 58.98 -3.66 18.74
N VAL A 923 57.66 -3.49 18.71
CA VAL A 923 56.74 -4.45 18.10
C VAL A 923 56.95 -4.53 16.58
N PHE A 924 57.14 -3.40 15.93
CA PHE A 924 57.49 -3.33 14.51
C PHE A 924 58.83 -4.03 14.21
N ALA A 925 59.87 -3.76 15.01
CA ALA A 925 61.18 -4.39 14.88
C ALA A 925 61.15 -5.91 15.15
N ALA A 926 60.32 -6.37 16.10
CA ALA A 926 60.10 -7.79 16.39
C ALA A 926 59.32 -8.52 15.28
N GLY A 927 58.58 -7.76 14.49
CA GLY A 927 58.15 -8.19 13.19
C GLY A 927 56.66 -8.46 13.01
N ASP A 928 55.82 -7.82 13.81
CA ASP A 928 54.37 -7.91 13.65
C ASP A 928 53.92 -7.19 12.36
N PRO A 929 53.25 -7.87 11.41
CA PRO A 929 52.78 -7.27 10.16
C PRO A 929 51.58 -6.32 10.36
N ARG A 930 50.91 -6.33 11.51
CA ARG A 930 49.75 -5.48 11.78
C ARG A 930 50.10 -4.03 12.11
N LEU A 931 51.39 -3.70 12.21
CA LEU A 931 51.90 -2.36 12.45
C LEU A 931 52.39 -1.79 11.11
N PRO A 932 51.62 -0.91 10.45
CA PRO A 932 51.87 -0.53 9.06
C PRO A 932 53.08 0.39 8.92
N LEU A 933 53.85 0.26 7.83
CA LEU A 933 54.95 1.16 7.51
C LEU A 933 54.49 2.62 7.36
N ALA A 934 53.25 2.84 6.89
CA ALA A 934 52.64 4.16 6.78
C ALA A 934 52.69 4.94 8.11
N LEU A 935 52.46 4.27 9.25
CA LEU A 935 52.56 4.91 10.56
C LEU A 935 53.96 5.50 10.81
N LEU A 936 55.01 4.77 10.39
CA LEU A 936 56.39 5.21 10.55
C LEU A 936 56.70 6.42 9.67
N THR A 937 56.08 6.53 8.50
CA THR A 937 56.24 7.71 7.63
C THR A 937 55.63 8.96 8.23
N GLU A 938 54.52 8.83 8.98
CA GLU A 938 53.84 9.94 9.65
C GLU A 938 54.69 10.52 10.79
N VAL A 939 55.35 9.66 11.58
CA VAL A 939 56.20 10.09 12.73
C VAL A 939 57.66 10.36 12.37
N PHE A 940 58.11 9.95 11.18
CA PHE A 940 59.49 10.10 10.74
C PHE A 940 60.05 11.53 10.86
N PRO A 941 59.31 12.60 10.49
CA PRO A 941 59.84 13.97 10.58
C PRO A 941 60.24 14.39 11.99
N GLU A 942 59.56 13.87 13.01
CA GLU A 942 59.79 14.21 14.43
C GLU A 942 60.79 13.25 15.09
N HIS A 943 60.88 12.00 14.62
CA HIS A 943 61.68 10.94 15.24
C HIS A 943 62.46 10.08 14.21
N PRO A 944 63.40 10.67 13.44
CA PRO A 944 64.06 9.97 12.33
C PRO A 944 64.95 8.81 12.80
N GLU A 945 65.82 9.02 13.80
CA GLU A 945 66.78 7.99 14.26
C GLU A 945 66.11 6.74 14.87
N PRO A 946 65.13 6.86 15.79
CA PRO A 946 64.41 5.69 16.31
C PRO A 946 63.69 4.88 15.23
N VAL A 947 63.10 5.55 14.24
CA VAL A 947 62.41 4.90 13.11
C VAL A 947 63.40 4.15 12.22
N LEU A 948 64.54 4.77 11.88
CA LEU A 948 65.59 4.12 11.08
C LEU A 948 66.18 2.90 11.80
N ALA A 949 66.36 2.97 13.12
CA ALA A 949 66.83 1.83 13.92
C ALA A 949 65.84 0.66 13.89
N ALA A 950 64.54 0.94 14.00
CA ALA A 950 63.50 -0.09 13.94
C ALA A 950 63.38 -0.72 12.53
N LEU A 951 63.49 0.10 11.47
CA LEU A 951 63.51 -0.39 10.08
C LEU A 951 64.72 -1.29 9.80
N ARG A 952 65.91 -0.92 10.26
CA ARG A 952 67.10 -1.77 10.15
C ARG A 952 66.91 -3.11 10.87
N ALA A 953 66.41 -3.07 12.11
CA ALA A 953 66.12 -4.29 12.88
C ALA A 953 65.09 -5.20 12.20
N ARG A 954 64.01 -4.62 11.64
CA ARG A 954 62.97 -5.33 10.90
C ARG A 954 63.50 -5.97 9.61
N LEU A 955 64.35 -5.25 8.87
CA LEU A 955 64.98 -5.75 7.64
C LEU A 955 66.03 -6.84 7.89
N ALA A 956 66.60 -6.90 9.10
CA ALA A 956 67.52 -7.94 9.51
C ALA A 956 66.83 -9.27 9.91
N LEU A 957 65.49 -9.29 10.05
CA LEU A 957 64.74 -10.52 10.35
C LEU A 957 64.69 -11.46 9.12
N PRO A 958 64.70 -12.80 9.33
CA PRO A 958 64.56 -13.79 8.27
C PRO A 958 63.13 -13.83 7.67
N GLY A 959 63.00 -14.31 6.42
CA GLY A 959 61.71 -14.58 5.76
C GLY A 959 60.99 -13.40 5.08
N GLU A 960 59.73 -13.65 4.68
CA GLU A 960 58.83 -12.78 3.88
C GLU A 960 58.54 -11.41 4.53
N ALA A 961 58.72 -11.33 5.85
CA ALA A 961 58.52 -10.13 6.66
C ALA A 961 59.42 -8.95 6.23
N ALA A 962 60.69 -9.21 5.92
CA ALA A 962 61.63 -8.19 5.47
C ALA A 962 61.39 -7.78 4.00
N GLY A 963 61.08 -8.76 3.14
CA GLY A 963 60.73 -8.51 1.74
C GLY A 963 59.45 -7.69 1.56
N THR A 964 58.46 -7.91 2.42
CA THR A 964 57.23 -7.10 2.43
C THR A 964 57.50 -5.64 2.78
N VAL A 965 58.34 -5.37 3.79
CA VAL A 965 58.73 -4.01 4.16
C VAL A 965 59.54 -3.33 3.04
N LEU A 966 60.40 -4.07 2.32
CA LEU A 966 61.08 -3.52 1.13
C LEU A 966 60.09 -3.15 0.03
N ARG A 967 59.13 -4.01 -0.30
CA ARG A 967 58.08 -3.70 -1.30
C ARG A 967 57.25 -2.47 -0.89
N GLU A 968 56.87 -2.38 0.38
CA GLU A 968 56.16 -1.20 0.89
C GLU A 968 57.04 0.06 0.82
N LEU A 969 58.31 0.00 1.24
CA LEU A 969 59.27 1.11 1.10
C LEU A 969 59.41 1.57 -0.36
N ALA A 970 59.34 0.63 -1.32
CA ALA A 970 59.42 0.96 -2.74
C ALA A 970 58.25 1.88 -3.17
N SER A 971 57.06 1.62 -2.62
CA SER A 971 55.82 2.34 -2.95
C SER A 971 55.65 3.71 -2.28
N LEU A 972 56.58 4.13 -1.39
CA LEU A 972 56.45 5.37 -0.64
C LEU A 972 56.96 6.61 -1.39
N ASP A 973 56.18 7.68 -1.36
CA ASP A 973 56.54 9.01 -1.90
C ASP A 973 57.03 10.01 -0.83
N THR A 974 57.08 9.63 0.44
CA THR A 974 57.49 10.54 1.52
C THR A 974 58.97 10.94 1.36
N PRO A 975 59.29 12.22 1.04
CA PRO A 975 60.63 12.61 0.64
C PRO A 975 61.68 12.37 1.73
N ALA A 976 61.31 12.61 2.99
CA ALA A 976 62.21 12.50 4.13
C ALA A 976 62.69 11.06 4.37
N LEU A 977 61.81 10.05 4.28
CA LEU A 977 62.20 8.65 4.44
C LEU A 977 62.84 8.09 3.16
N ALA A 978 62.39 8.54 1.98
CA ALA A 978 62.93 8.10 0.70
C ALA A 978 64.45 8.36 0.59
N LEU A 979 64.95 9.48 1.11
CA LEU A 979 66.38 9.81 1.14
C LEU A 979 67.24 8.77 1.88
N HIS A 980 66.67 8.07 2.87
CA HIS A 980 67.37 7.05 3.65
C HIS A 980 67.15 5.63 3.13
N ALA A 981 66.19 5.42 2.23
CA ALA A 981 65.85 4.11 1.66
C ALA A 981 67.06 3.41 0.99
N PRO A 982 67.96 4.11 0.26
CA PRO A 982 69.16 3.47 -0.28
C PRO A 982 70.06 2.82 0.78
N GLY A 983 70.19 3.45 1.95
CA GLY A 983 70.95 2.91 3.07
C GLY A 983 70.28 1.71 3.74
N LEU A 984 68.94 1.67 3.75
CA LEU A 984 68.16 0.55 4.28
C LEU A 984 68.21 -0.68 3.37
N VAL A 985 68.11 -0.48 2.05
CA VAL A 985 68.27 -1.55 1.05
C VAL A 985 69.66 -2.16 1.14
N ARG A 986 70.70 -1.31 1.26
CA ARG A 986 72.07 -1.78 1.47
C ARG A 986 72.20 -2.60 2.76
N HIS A 987 71.63 -2.11 3.86
CA HIS A 987 71.63 -2.84 5.14
C HIS A 987 70.94 -4.20 5.03
N TYR A 988 69.80 -4.29 4.32
CA TYR A 988 69.12 -5.55 4.04
C TYR A 988 70.04 -6.53 3.29
N VAL A 989 70.66 -6.09 2.19
CA VAL A 989 71.56 -6.95 1.40
C VAL A 989 72.77 -7.42 2.23
N GLU A 990 73.38 -6.51 2.99
CA GLU A 990 74.52 -6.81 3.88
C GLU A 990 74.13 -7.81 4.99
N SER A 991 72.95 -7.68 5.58
CA SER A 991 72.44 -8.60 6.61
C SER A 991 72.16 -10.01 6.07
N ARG A 992 71.93 -10.15 4.76
CA ARG A 992 71.54 -11.40 4.06
C ARG A 992 72.66 -12.02 3.22
N SER A 993 73.89 -11.59 3.39
CA SER A 993 75.03 -12.05 2.58
C SER A 993 75.56 -13.46 2.96
N ARG A 994 74.75 -14.28 3.65
CA ARG A 994 75.09 -15.68 3.99
C ARG A 994 74.61 -16.63 2.88
N PRO A 995 75.36 -17.71 2.59
CA PRO A 995 74.99 -18.64 1.52
C PRO A 995 73.67 -19.37 1.86
N GLY A 996 72.66 -19.22 0.97
CA GLY A 996 71.36 -19.93 1.04
C GLY A 996 70.11 -19.06 1.14
N GLU A 997 70.23 -17.73 1.28
CA GLU A 997 69.07 -16.81 1.39
C GLU A 997 68.97 -15.87 0.17
N ASP A 998 67.78 -15.81 -0.45
CA ASP A 998 67.58 -15.22 -1.79
C ASP A 998 67.28 -13.71 -1.76
N ALA A 999 68.24 -12.89 -1.30
CA ALA A 999 68.08 -11.43 -1.20
C ALA A 999 67.98 -10.70 -2.56
N GLY A 1000 68.32 -11.38 -3.65
CA GLY A 1000 68.33 -10.82 -4.99
C GLY A 1000 66.94 -10.46 -5.51
N ALA A 1001 65.95 -11.34 -5.30
CA ALA A 1001 64.60 -11.17 -5.82
C ALA A 1001 63.88 -9.95 -5.19
N ASP A 1002 63.92 -9.80 -3.86
CA ASP A 1002 63.28 -8.67 -3.15
C ASP A 1002 63.95 -7.33 -3.50
N THR A 1003 65.29 -7.31 -3.63
CA THR A 1003 66.05 -6.10 -4.01
C THR A 1003 65.74 -5.69 -5.45
N ALA A 1004 65.63 -6.66 -6.37
CA ALA A 1004 65.26 -6.42 -7.75
C ALA A 1004 63.81 -5.92 -7.86
N ALA A 1005 62.87 -6.51 -7.10
CA ALA A 1005 61.48 -6.05 -7.03
C ALA A 1005 61.35 -4.62 -6.48
N TYR A 1006 62.17 -4.24 -5.48
CA TYR A 1006 62.25 -2.86 -5.00
C TYR A 1006 62.66 -1.90 -6.12
N VAL A 1007 63.72 -2.23 -6.86
CA VAL A 1007 64.21 -1.39 -7.97
C VAL A 1007 63.17 -1.30 -9.09
N ASP A 1008 62.52 -2.41 -9.45
CA ASP A 1008 61.49 -2.42 -10.50
C ASP A 1008 60.29 -1.54 -10.15
N LEU A 1009 59.78 -1.64 -8.92
CA LEU A 1009 58.69 -0.80 -8.42
C LEU A 1009 59.08 0.68 -8.42
N ARG A 1010 60.31 1.03 -8.00
CA ARG A 1010 60.79 2.43 -8.00
C ARG A 1010 61.00 2.99 -9.40
N LEU A 1011 61.42 2.15 -10.35
CA LEU A 1011 61.59 2.55 -11.75
C LEU A 1011 60.26 2.97 -12.38
N GLU A 1012 59.16 2.35 -11.98
CA GLU A 1012 57.82 2.64 -12.48
C GLU A 1012 57.08 3.74 -11.69
N HIS A 1013 57.73 4.32 -10.67
CA HIS A 1013 57.14 5.32 -9.79
C HIS A 1013 57.51 6.77 -10.17
N SER A 1014 57.20 7.72 -9.28
CA SER A 1014 57.38 9.17 -9.48
C SER A 1014 58.82 9.57 -9.89
N PRO A 1015 59.05 10.69 -10.63
CA PRO A 1015 60.39 11.14 -11.01
C PRO A 1015 61.35 11.32 -9.81
N ALA A 1016 60.82 11.78 -8.67
CA ALA A 1016 61.59 11.92 -7.43
C ALA A 1016 62.05 10.56 -6.88
N ALA A 1017 61.22 9.52 -7.00
CA ALA A 1017 61.56 8.16 -6.59
C ALA A 1017 62.70 7.56 -7.44
N ARG A 1018 62.71 7.86 -8.74
CA ARG A 1018 63.72 7.44 -9.72
C ARG A 1018 65.08 8.09 -9.50
N ALA A 1019 65.14 9.35 -9.08
CA ALA A 1019 66.39 10.09 -8.86
C ALA A 1019 67.33 9.43 -7.82
N LEU A 1020 66.78 8.61 -6.92
CA LEU A 1020 67.54 7.92 -5.87
C LEU A 1020 68.14 6.57 -6.31
N LEU A 1021 67.78 6.07 -7.50
CA LEU A 1021 68.23 4.76 -7.98
C LEU A 1021 69.67 4.75 -8.47
N LEU A 1022 70.13 5.82 -9.13
CA LEU A 1022 71.53 5.92 -9.58
C LEU A 1022 72.53 5.96 -8.41
N PRO A 1023 72.32 6.78 -7.35
CA PRO A 1023 73.14 6.71 -6.13
C PRO A 1023 73.07 5.34 -5.44
N LEU A 1024 71.90 4.71 -5.38
CA LEU A 1024 71.74 3.37 -4.80
C LEU A 1024 72.54 2.32 -5.58
N MET A 1025 72.34 2.22 -6.90
CA MET A 1025 73.04 1.27 -7.77
C MET A 1025 74.56 1.46 -7.71
N THR A 1026 75.02 2.70 -7.77
CA THR A 1026 76.45 3.02 -7.65
C THR A 1026 77.00 2.57 -6.29
N GLY A 1027 76.24 2.78 -5.21
CA GLY A 1027 76.60 2.35 -3.86
C GLY A 1027 76.66 0.82 -3.67
N LEU A 1028 75.71 0.08 -4.25
CA LEU A 1028 75.64 -1.39 -4.21
C LEU A 1028 76.74 -2.06 -5.05
N LEU A 1029 77.20 -1.40 -6.11
CA LEU A 1029 78.21 -1.95 -7.02
C LEU A 1029 79.64 -1.53 -6.61
N ARG A 1030 79.90 -0.23 -6.42
CA ARG A 1030 81.27 0.31 -6.27
C ARG A 1030 81.72 0.47 -4.83
N GLY A 1031 80.82 0.72 -3.88
CA GLY A 1031 81.17 1.01 -2.48
C GLY A 1031 81.55 -0.23 -1.67
N ARG A 1032 80.62 -1.19 -1.61
CA ARG A 1032 80.87 -2.57 -1.16
C ARG A 1032 80.08 -3.47 -2.11
N PRO A 1033 80.75 -4.18 -3.04
CA PRO A 1033 80.08 -4.94 -4.06
C PRO A 1033 79.13 -5.98 -3.48
N VAL A 1034 77.86 -5.95 -3.91
CA VAL A 1034 76.88 -6.96 -3.54
C VAL A 1034 77.17 -8.32 -4.21
N PRO A 1035 76.77 -9.45 -3.60
CA PRO A 1035 77.03 -10.79 -4.15
C PRO A 1035 76.48 -11.00 -5.58
N PRO A 1036 77.08 -11.91 -6.37
CA PRO A 1036 76.66 -12.18 -7.75
C PRO A 1036 75.15 -12.47 -7.94
N PRO A 1037 74.46 -13.23 -7.07
CA PRO A 1037 73.02 -13.47 -7.22
C PRO A 1037 72.16 -12.19 -7.17
N VAL A 1038 72.54 -11.20 -6.36
CA VAL A 1038 71.84 -9.91 -6.28
C VAL A 1038 72.07 -9.10 -7.55
N ARG A 1039 73.30 -9.09 -8.07
CA ARG A 1039 73.63 -8.43 -9.34
C ARG A 1039 72.90 -9.08 -10.52
N ALA A 1040 72.79 -10.41 -10.52
CA ALA A 1040 72.05 -11.16 -11.54
C ALA A 1040 70.55 -10.82 -11.54
N ALA A 1041 69.92 -10.72 -10.37
CA ALA A 1041 68.52 -10.31 -10.25
C ALA A 1041 68.28 -8.85 -10.68
N LEU A 1042 69.19 -7.93 -10.31
CA LEU A 1042 69.15 -6.54 -10.77
C LEU A 1042 69.31 -6.43 -12.29
N ALA A 1043 70.21 -7.23 -12.87
CA ALA A 1043 70.40 -7.33 -14.31
C ALA A 1043 69.09 -7.67 -15.05
N GLN A 1044 68.33 -8.64 -14.55
CA GLN A 1044 67.05 -9.05 -15.15
C GLN A 1044 66.03 -7.92 -15.17
N VAL A 1045 65.91 -7.17 -14.07
CA VAL A 1045 65.00 -6.02 -13.97
C VAL A 1045 65.42 -4.88 -14.90
N LEU A 1046 66.71 -4.54 -14.94
CA LEU A 1046 67.22 -3.45 -15.77
C LEU A 1046 67.13 -3.76 -17.28
N ALA A 1047 67.25 -5.03 -17.65
CA ALA A 1047 67.09 -5.49 -19.03
C ALA A 1047 65.62 -5.64 -19.48
N GLY A 1048 64.66 -5.57 -18.55
CA GLY A 1048 63.22 -5.68 -18.86
C GLY A 1048 62.63 -4.50 -19.65
N PRO A 1049 61.40 -4.63 -20.15
CA PRO A 1049 60.80 -3.69 -21.10
C PRO A 1049 60.54 -2.29 -20.52
N GLY A 1050 60.06 -2.24 -19.27
CA GLY A 1050 59.66 -1.01 -18.55
C GLY A 1050 58.58 -0.16 -19.24
N SER A 1051 58.00 0.81 -18.52
CA SER A 1051 57.18 1.86 -19.14
C SER A 1051 58.04 2.85 -19.95
N ALA A 1052 57.40 3.65 -20.80
CA ALA A 1052 58.08 4.70 -21.56
C ALA A 1052 58.85 5.69 -20.66
N ALA A 1053 58.39 5.91 -19.42
CA ALA A 1053 59.03 6.80 -18.46
C ALA A 1053 60.27 6.20 -17.79
N SER A 1054 60.34 4.87 -17.62
CA SER A 1054 61.45 4.20 -16.92
C SER A 1054 62.60 3.79 -17.84
N ARG A 1055 62.34 3.62 -19.14
CA ARG A 1055 63.33 3.15 -20.15
C ARG A 1055 64.67 3.89 -20.18
N PRO A 1056 64.74 5.25 -20.16
CA PRO A 1056 66.02 5.95 -20.21
C PRO A 1056 66.90 5.63 -18.99
N LEU A 1057 66.30 5.63 -17.80
CA LEU A 1057 67.01 5.33 -16.55
C LEU A 1057 67.38 3.85 -16.43
N ARG A 1058 66.52 2.93 -16.90
CA ARG A 1058 66.88 1.50 -17.00
C ARG A 1058 68.14 1.31 -17.84
N GLY A 1059 68.24 2.01 -18.97
CA GLY A 1059 69.42 2.01 -19.83
C GLY A 1059 70.66 2.54 -19.11
N GLU A 1060 70.57 3.70 -18.47
CA GLU A 1060 71.68 4.31 -17.71
C GLU A 1060 72.17 3.41 -16.56
N LEU A 1061 71.26 2.85 -15.77
CA LEU A 1061 71.61 1.94 -14.68
C LEU A 1061 72.20 0.60 -15.17
N LEU A 1062 71.71 0.11 -16.31
CA LEU A 1062 72.26 -1.09 -16.95
C LEU A 1062 73.70 -0.85 -17.43
N GLU A 1063 74.00 0.34 -17.95
CA GLU A 1063 75.36 0.73 -18.30
C GLU A 1063 76.29 0.76 -17.08
N VAL A 1064 75.83 1.30 -15.95
CA VAL A 1064 76.60 1.28 -14.69
C VAL A 1064 76.89 -0.15 -14.21
N LEU A 1065 75.93 -1.07 -14.36
CA LEU A 1065 76.13 -2.49 -14.04
C LEU A 1065 77.13 -3.16 -14.99
N LEU A 1066 77.00 -2.93 -16.30
CA LEU A 1066 77.90 -3.50 -17.32
C LEU A 1066 79.33 -2.97 -17.21
N GLU A 1067 79.51 -1.69 -16.90
CA GLU A 1067 80.81 -1.07 -16.62
C GLU A 1067 81.46 -1.72 -15.40
N PHE A 1068 80.69 -1.96 -14.33
CA PHE A 1068 81.19 -2.66 -13.14
C PHE A 1068 81.59 -4.12 -13.42
N GLU A 1069 80.77 -4.88 -14.16
CA GLU A 1069 81.12 -6.26 -14.54
C GLU A 1069 82.33 -6.33 -15.48
N GLN A 1070 82.49 -5.32 -16.33
CA GLN A 1070 83.62 -5.20 -17.25
C GLN A 1070 84.95 -4.97 -16.52
N GLU A 1071 84.95 -4.13 -15.50
CA GLU A 1071 86.18 -3.70 -14.80
C GLU A 1071 86.50 -4.56 -13.57
N THR A 1072 85.49 -4.90 -12.77
CA THR A 1072 85.66 -5.42 -11.40
C THR A 1072 84.98 -6.77 -11.17
N GLY A 1073 83.67 -6.89 -11.45
CA GLY A 1073 82.84 -8.03 -11.04
C GLY A 1073 83.18 -9.36 -11.72
N ARG A 1074 83.32 -9.35 -13.06
CA ARG A 1074 83.68 -10.51 -13.90
C ARG A 1074 82.89 -11.79 -13.61
N ASP A 1075 81.66 -11.69 -13.09
CA ASP A 1075 80.88 -12.85 -12.67
C ASP A 1075 80.00 -13.35 -13.83
N PRO A 1076 80.21 -14.58 -14.32
CA PRO A 1076 79.50 -15.08 -15.50
C PRO A 1076 77.99 -15.25 -15.27
N GLU A 1077 77.55 -15.48 -14.02
CA GLU A 1077 76.14 -15.63 -13.66
C GLU A 1077 75.31 -14.37 -13.93
N VAL A 1078 75.89 -13.18 -13.72
CA VAL A 1078 75.23 -11.89 -13.94
C VAL A 1078 75.01 -11.65 -15.44
N LEU A 1079 76.03 -11.95 -16.24
CA LEU A 1079 75.99 -11.82 -17.70
C LEU A 1079 75.04 -12.85 -18.32
N GLU A 1080 74.97 -14.07 -17.78
CA GLU A 1080 74.03 -15.09 -18.22
C GLU A 1080 72.57 -14.69 -17.91
N ALA A 1081 72.32 -14.07 -16.77
CA ALA A 1081 71.01 -13.51 -16.42
C ALA A 1081 70.58 -12.37 -17.37
N LEU A 1082 71.51 -11.49 -17.76
CA LEU A 1082 71.27 -10.46 -18.79
C LEU A 1082 70.92 -11.05 -20.15
N LEU A 1083 71.63 -12.10 -20.56
CA LEU A 1083 71.36 -12.81 -21.82
C LEU A 1083 69.94 -13.39 -21.84
N ARG A 1084 69.53 -14.06 -20.75
CA ARG A 1084 68.18 -14.62 -20.62
C ARG A 1084 67.10 -13.54 -20.62
N ALA A 1085 67.32 -12.43 -19.92
CA ALA A 1085 66.37 -11.32 -19.88
C ALA A 1085 66.22 -10.63 -21.25
N ALA A 1086 67.33 -10.40 -21.97
CA ALA A 1086 67.32 -9.83 -23.32
C ALA A 1086 66.58 -10.73 -24.33
N ALA A 1087 66.73 -12.05 -24.20
CA ALA A 1087 66.05 -13.02 -25.05
C ALA A 1087 64.55 -13.11 -24.77
N ALA A 1088 64.14 -13.12 -23.50
CA ALA A 1088 62.74 -13.19 -23.11
C ALA A 1088 61.92 -11.98 -23.60
N ASP A 1089 62.53 -10.79 -23.69
CA ASP A 1089 61.86 -9.55 -24.08
C ASP A 1089 62.11 -9.12 -25.55
N SER A 1090 62.73 -10.00 -26.35
CA SER A 1090 63.15 -9.68 -27.72
C SER A 1090 62.00 -9.31 -28.67
N GLY A 1091 60.76 -9.70 -28.34
CA GLY A 1091 59.56 -9.36 -29.10
C GLY A 1091 58.94 -8.00 -28.76
N ARG A 1092 59.36 -7.35 -27.65
CA ARG A 1092 58.80 -6.06 -27.18
C ARG A 1092 59.85 -4.94 -27.21
N CYS A 1093 61.13 -5.26 -27.16
CA CYS A 1093 62.23 -4.30 -27.29
C CYS A 1093 62.65 -4.08 -28.76
N PRO A 1094 63.13 -2.87 -29.13
CA PRO A 1094 63.70 -2.62 -30.45
C PRO A 1094 64.87 -3.56 -30.73
N GLU A 1095 64.89 -4.17 -31.92
CA GLU A 1095 65.89 -5.15 -32.34
C GLU A 1095 67.34 -4.65 -32.14
N ALA A 1096 67.61 -3.38 -32.45
CA ALA A 1096 68.94 -2.77 -32.27
C ALA A 1096 69.42 -2.77 -30.80
N ARG A 1097 68.52 -2.56 -29.84
CA ARG A 1097 68.84 -2.58 -28.40
C ARG A 1097 69.12 -4.01 -27.93
N THR A 1098 68.30 -4.96 -28.34
CA THR A 1098 68.49 -6.39 -28.03
C THR A 1098 69.79 -6.91 -28.63
N ARG A 1099 70.09 -6.54 -29.89
CA ARG A 1099 71.34 -6.85 -30.59
C ARG A 1099 72.56 -6.34 -29.82
N ALA A 1100 72.56 -5.07 -29.44
CA ALA A 1100 73.66 -4.44 -28.70
C ALA A 1100 73.89 -5.09 -27.32
N LEU A 1101 72.81 -5.39 -26.59
CA LEU A 1101 72.90 -6.01 -25.26
C LEU A 1101 73.43 -7.45 -25.33
N VAL A 1102 72.94 -8.26 -26.29
CA VAL A 1102 73.40 -9.65 -26.49
C VAL A 1102 74.85 -9.68 -26.96
N HIS A 1103 75.22 -8.81 -27.91
CA HIS A 1103 76.60 -8.72 -28.41
C HIS A 1103 77.58 -8.31 -27.31
N ARG A 1104 77.24 -7.29 -26.51
CA ARG A 1104 78.06 -6.81 -25.41
C ARG A 1104 78.19 -7.84 -24.29
N THR A 1105 77.09 -8.50 -23.94
CA THR A 1105 77.09 -9.60 -22.94
C THR A 1105 77.99 -10.74 -23.40
N GLY A 1106 77.89 -11.14 -24.66
CA GLY A 1106 78.75 -12.17 -25.23
C GLY A 1106 80.23 -11.76 -25.32
N THR A 1107 80.51 -10.51 -25.67
CA THR A 1107 81.89 -9.98 -25.71
C THR A 1107 82.53 -9.99 -24.31
N LEU A 1108 81.75 -9.70 -23.26
CA LEU A 1108 82.23 -9.78 -21.87
C LEU A 1108 82.44 -11.23 -21.40
N LEU A 1109 81.53 -12.15 -21.75
CA LEU A 1109 81.66 -13.58 -21.42
C LEU A 1109 82.80 -14.27 -22.18
N ALA A 1110 83.04 -13.89 -23.44
CA ALA A 1110 84.07 -14.49 -24.30
C ALA A 1110 85.52 -14.19 -23.86
N ARG A 1111 85.72 -13.29 -22.89
CA ARG A 1111 87.04 -13.01 -22.29
C ARG A 1111 87.64 -14.19 -21.52
N THR A 1112 86.81 -15.17 -21.16
CA THR A 1112 87.24 -16.41 -20.51
C THR A 1112 86.70 -17.61 -21.29
N PRO A 1113 87.44 -18.73 -21.36
CA PRO A 1113 86.96 -19.94 -22.04
C PRO A 1113 85.71 -20.52 -21.37
N GLU A 1114 85.59 -20.39 -20.05
CA GLU A 1114 84.41 -20.82 -19.28
C GLU A 1114 83.18 -19.94 -19.59
N GLY A 1115 83.35 -18.62 -19.67
CA GLY A 1115 82.30 -17.68 -20.06
C GLY A 1115 81.86 -17.86 -21.52
N ALA A 1116 82.79 -18.09 -22.45
CA ALA A 1116 82.49 -18.40 -23.85
C ALA A 1116 81.62 -19.67 -23.98
N ALA A 1117 81.94 -20.71 -23.20
CA ALA A 1117 81.16 -21.96 -23.16
C ALA A 1117 79.76 -21.76 -22.54
N ARG A 1118 79.64 -20.92 -21.49
CA ARG A 1118 78.34 -20.56 -20.91
C ARG A 1118 77.48 -19.74 -21.87
N PHE A 1119 78.07 -18.77 -22.57
CA PHE A 1119 77.37 -17.96 -23.57
C PHE A 1119 76.87 -18.83 -24.74
N ASP A 1120 77.72 -19.70 -25.28
CA ASP A 1120 77.34 -20.62 -26.37
C ASP A 1120 76.20 -21.56 -25.96
N ARG A 1121 76.27 -22.12 -24.74
CA ARG A 1121 75.21 -22.98 -24.19
C ARG A 1121 73.91 -22.20 -23.97
N GLY A 1122 73.98 -21.05 -23.30
CA GLY A 1122 72.81 -20.23 -22.98
C GLY A 1122 72.12 -19.67 -24.25
N LEU A 1123 72.89 -19.27 -25.26
CA LEU A 1123 72.35 -18.80 -26.53
C LEU A 1123 71.69 -19.94 -27.31
N ALA A 1124 72.24 -21.16 -27.25
CA ALA A 1124 71.63 -22.36 -27.82
C ALA A 1124 70.35 -22.80 -27.07
N GLU A 1125 70.30 -22.67 -25.75
CA GLU A 1125 69.09 -22.95 -24.96
C GLU A 1125 67.97 -21.95 -25.29
N LEU A 1126 68.28 -20.65 -25.27
CA LEU A 1126 67.30 -19.60 -25.56
C LEU A 1126 66.81 -19.62 -27.01
N ALA A 1127 67.63 -20.09 -27.95
CA ALA A 1127 67.22 -20.34 -29.33
C ALA A 1127 66.08 -21.36 -29.44
N ARG A 1128 66.11 -22.41 -28.60
CA ARG A 1128 65.09 -23.46 -28.59
C ARG A 1128 63.83 -23.01 -27.86
N ASP A 1129 64.00 -22.25 -26.78
CA ASP A 1129 62.91 -21.88 -25.89
C ASP A 1129 62.13 -20.63 -26.38
N VAL A 1130 62.77 -19.76 -27.17
CA VAL A 1130 62.17 -18.50 -27.66
C VAL A 1130 62.34 -18.36 -29.18
N PRO A 1131 61.39 -18.85 -29.99
CA PRO A 1131 61.52 -18.86 -31.46
C PRO A 1131 61.70 -17.47 -32.09
N GLY A 1132 61.05 -16.45 -31.52
CA GLY A 1132 61.18 -15.06 -31.97
C GLY A 1132 62.58 -14.48 -31.73
N PHE A 1133 63.29 -14.94 -30.70
CA PHE A 1133 64.67 -14.55 -30.41
C PHE A 1133 65.65 -15.28 -31.34
N ALA A 1134 65.43 -16.57 -31.60
CA ALA A 1134 66.21 -17.36 -32.55
C ALA A 1134 66.24 -16.72 -33.94
N ALA A 1135 65.07 -16.29 -34.44
CA ALA A 1135 64.96 -15.62 -35.73
C ALA A 1135 65.73 -14.28 -35.81
N LEU A 1136 65.88 -13.56 -34.69
CA LEU A 1136 66.67 -12.33 -34.63
C LEU A 1136 68.17 -12.63 -34.65
N VAL A 1137 68.61 -13.61 -33.85
CA VAL A 1137 70.02 -14.01 -33.79
C VAL A 1137 70.51 -14.60 -35.12
N SER A 1138 69.72 -15.45 -35.79
CA SER A 1138 70.05 -15.98 -37.12
C SER A 1138 70.20 -14.87 -38.16
N ARG A 1139 69.38 -13.82 -38.07
CA ARG A 1139 69.46 -12.64 -38.94
C ARG A 1139 70.73 -11.83 -38.68
N TRP A 1140 71.07 -11.58 -37.41
CA TRP A 1140 72.30 -10.87 -37.06
C TRP A 1140 73.57 -11.61 -37.50
N LEU A 1141 73.56 -12.94 -37.40
CA LEU A 1141 74.63 -13.82 -37.89
C LEU A 1141 74.77 -13.77 -39.41
N ALA A 1142 73.65 -13.66 -40.15
CA ALA A 1142 73.65 -13.51 -41.60
C ALA A 1142 74.07 -12.10 -42.05
N ASP A 1143 73.60 -11.06 -41.36
CA ASP A 1143 73.82 -9.66 -41.70
C ASP A 1143 75.26 -9.19 -41.40
N ALA A 1144 75.90 -9.70 -40.33
CA ALA A 1144 77.25 -9.30 -39.92
C ALA A 1144 78.09 -10.47 -39.36
N PRO A 1145 78.42 -11.48 -40.17
CA PRO A 1145 79.05 -12.72 -39.69
C PRO A 1145 80.40 -12.49 -39.01
N GLN A 1146 81.18 -11.49 -39.42
CA GLN A 1146 82.49 -11.17 -38.83
C GLN A 1146 82.37 -10.59 -37.42
N GLU A 1147 81.29 -9.86 -37.12
CA GLU A 1147 81.06 -9.22 -35.82
C GLU A 1147 80.70 -10.24 -34.72
N TRP A 1148 79.98 -11.31 -35.10
CA TRP A 1148 79.50 -12.36 -34.21
C TRP A 1148 80.42 -13.58 -34.14
N ALA A 1149 81.35 -13.72 -35.09
CA ALA A 1149 82.28 -14.85 -35.16
C ALA A 1149 83.16 -15.02 -33.92
N ALA A 1150 83.51 -13.90 -33.27
CA ALA A 1150 84.34 -13.87 -32.07
C ALA A 1150 83.60 -14.22 -30.78
N VAL A 1151 82.26 -14.28 -30.81
CA VAL A 1151 81.41 -14.30 -29.61
C VAL A 1151 80.48 -15.53 -29.59
N VAL A 1152 79.97 -15.97 -30.75
CA VAL A 1152 79.05 -17.11 -30.86
C VAL A 1152 79.82 -18.40 -31.15
N GLY A 1153 79.70 -19.37 -30.26
CA GLY A 1153 80.34 -20.68 -30.36
C GLY A 1153 79.62 -21.67 -31.31
N PRO A 1154 80.19 -22.87 -31.47
CA PRO A 1154 79.71 -23.87 -32.42
C PRO A 1154 78.43 -24.61 -31.98
N GLY A 1155 78.02 -24.53 -30.71
CA GLY A 1155 76.77 -25.14 -30.21
C GLY A 1155 75.53 -24.31 -30.54
N ALA A 1156 75.63 -22.98 -30.39
CA ALA A 1156 74.58 -22.06 -30.77
C ALA A 1156 74.38 -22.00 -32.29
N ARG A 1157 75.45 -21.99 -33.09
CA ARG A 1157 75.35 -22.01 -34.57
C ARG A 1157 74.61 -23.23 -35.09
N ARG A 1158 74.94 -24.42 -34.56
CA ARG A 1158 74.24 -25.67 -34.91
C ARG A 1158 72.75 -25.61 -34.59
N THR A 1159 72.38 -25.02 -33.44
CA THR A 1159 70.97 -24.90 -33.03
C THR A 1159 70.19 -23.89 -33.89
N MET A 1160 70.87 -22.87 -34.45
CA MET A 1160 70.27 -21.87 -35.35
C MET A 1160 70.18 -22.34 -36.82
N GLU A 1161 71.02 -23.31 -37.20
CA GLU A 1161 71.08 -23.90 -38.54
C GLU A 1161 70.12 -25.09 -38.73
N GLU A 1162 69.45 -25.58 -37.66
CA GLU A 1162 68.43 -26.63 -37.75
C GLU A 1162 67.10 -26.06 -38.31
N PRO A 1163 66.65 -26.45 -39.52
CA PRO A 1163 65.37 -26.02 -40.06
C PRO A 1163 64.21 -26.74 -39.36
N ASP A 1164 63.16 -26.00 -39.03
CA ASP A 1164 61.90 -26.40 -38.40
C ASP A 1164 61.40 -27.81 -38.85
N GLY A 1165 61.73 -28.85 -38.08
CA GLY A 1165 61.40 -30.23 -38.43
C GLY A 1165 61.94 -31.29 -37.46
N SER A 1166 61.05 -31.83 -36.62
CA SER A 1166 61.19 -33.02 -35.74
C SER A 1166 61.54 -32.74 -34.27
N ARG A 1167 60.50 -32.50 -33.45
CA ARG A 1167 60.54 -32.74 -32.00
C ARG A 1167 60.66 -34.26 -31.72
N PRO A 1168 61.66 -34.75 -30.98
CA PRO A 1168 61.52 -35.99 -30.23
C PRO A 1168 60.62 -35.71 -29.01
N ALA A 1169 59.53 -36.46 -28.88
CA ALA A 1169 58.67 -36.42 -27.70
C ALA A 1169 59.48 -36.83 -26.46
N ILE A 1170 59.56 -35.94 -25.47
CA ILE A 1170 60.01 -36.27 -24.11
C ILE A 1170 58.76 -36.43 -23.22
N PRO A 1171 58.75 -37.42 -22.31
CA PRO A 1171 57.54 -37.99 -21.74
C PRO A 1171 56.95 -37.14 -20.62
N MET A 1172 55.63 -37.09 -20.59
CA MET A 1172 54.81 -36.64 -19.46
C MET A 1172 55.17 -37.40 -18.16
N PRO A 1173 55.55 -36.73 -17.07
CA PRO A 1173 55.47 -37.33 -15.74
C PRO A 1173 54.02 -37.24 -15.24
N MET A 1174 53.46 -38.42 -15.03
CA MET A 1174 52.13 -38.68 -14.49
C MET A 1174 52.09 -38.22 -13.01
N GLN A 1175 51.37 -37.12 -12.71
CA GLN A 1175 50.99 -36.81 -11.34
C GLN A 1175 49.80 -37.69 -10.94
N ALA A 1176 50.01 -38.44 -9.87
CA ALA A 1176 49.06 -39.37 -9.29
C ALA A 1176 47.80 -38.65 -8.78
N ALA A 1177 46.64 -39.07 -9.27
CA ALA A 1177 45.36 -38.81 -8.62
C ALA A 1177 45.24 -39.72 -7.39
N GLY A 1178 45.40 -39.13 -6.20
CA GLY A 1178 45.00 -39.76 -4.94
C GLY A 1178 43.48 -39.84 -4.86
N ARG A 1179 42.90 -40.99 -5.22
CA ARG A 1179 41.56 -41.38 -4.79
C ARG A 1179 41.67 -42.24 -3.54
N GLY A 1180 41.42 -41.65 -2.38
CA GLY A 1180 40.96 -42.38 -1.21
C GLY A 1180 39.46 -42.62 -1.32
N HIS A 1181 39.07 -43.84 -1.68
CA HIS A 1181 37.73 -44.38 -1.38
C HIS A 1181 37.92 -45.72 -0.67
N GLY A 1182 37.64 -45.73 0.63
CA GLY A 1182 37.29 -46.95 1.32
C GLY A 1182 35.84 -47.30 0.98
N SER A 1183 35.57 -48.58 0.69
CA SER A 1183 34.81 -49.48 1.57
C SER A 1183 34.47 -50.79 0.84
N LEU A 1184 34.74 -51.92 1.52
CA LEU A 1184 33.93 -53.15 1.64
C LEU A 1184 33.70 -53.98 0.34
N ARG A 1185 34.02 -55.28 0.23
CA ARG A 1185 33.81 -56.51 1.06
C ARG A 1185 34.45 -57.71 0.27
N PRO A 1186 34.39 -59.00 0.70
CA PRO A 1186 34.39 -59.62 2.04
C PRO A 1186 35.46 -60.74 2.18
N ALA A 1187 35.97 -60.95 3.40
CA ALA A 1187 36.35 -62.24 3.99
C ALA A 1187 36.72 -62.00 5.46
#